data_AF-A0AA97LYW3-F1
#
_entry.id   AF-A0AA97LYW3-F1
#
_cell.length_a   1.000
_cell.length_b   1.000
_cell.length_c   1.000
_cell.angle_alpha   90.00
_cell.angle_beta   90.00
_cell.angle_gamma   90.00
#
_symmetry.space_group_name_H-M   'P 1'
#
loop_
_entity.id
_entity.type
_entity.pdbx_description
1 polymer ?
#
loop_
_entity_poly.entity_id
_entity_poly.type
_entity_poly.pdbx_seq_one_letter_code
_entity_poly.pdbx_strand_id
1 'polypeptide(L)'
;MPQTLVALVGTNPTPILLSALTYRPRRLVLVHSAGTAAQARRIAERFTDVERSAAADLFCLGQDVGDFSAVQEGYARLLEEYGTALADTPWRLCFTGGTKPMSVVFALEHAELFPERHDWRGYVDATGGDIRFTDGSGRPVDHRGLSVAALAALHGVELARTPDHELVELVARQPRRGEQEVRRRLPDARHLAGVLAEGRVLRCFRELAAHAAAGEVEVAHSLFVPDPRPGRGGGQHAIGDFDLVVRHRHRVLCVECKTAPQDVPRSAGWTVTKARRVFGDAALVLFVYRGGSSGELAANPRLDRVTDDDVWAFNRHLRGQAGRRPQVRVLTDRQVRELGPGWAEELFGPEPRKWERRGVLPPIAPGEATGRDPLLISAVGGSRLGVLGAVYAHRPARTVLVRTPEIDVTTLRPPVEAAMAHARGEPVPPPRRGRRSRRGGGSGAVSCLDRAVAAADIPAAVEAVRAEIHRARREGRPVVLDVTAGSKAASVALALAAHAVDTIAYTDPLTRRVSVFTPADPEPARPFDAPEVAWSSVLGGYEPLDRPLPAVVGRFAAQQVDAELLEEAARVVADRAEARGRRARRWVDGEARALPGQPTGYRWTDGELGQFAAQERPTLVVTVADRAVGLTAPRERHHRYRRGVDVYPPEPDRMRRLTAGEWAHSVYAAASRLSALCGVAGRTLALAHGVGLDPNRTADLVDWHSYATAYQDAHRPRVLGARPGETAFAEDVDEVLDELGL
;
A
#
# COMPACT_ATOMS: atom_id res chain seq x y z
N MET A 1 21.12 7.37 -29.11
CA MET A 1 20.26 7.00 -27.97
C MET A 1 19.06 6.23 -28.50
N PRO A 2 18.68 5.10 -27.88
CA PRO A 2 17.50 4.31 -28.26
C PRO A 2 16.25 5.19 -28.45
N GLN A 3 15.51 4.97 -29.54
CA GLN A 3 14.28 5.73 -29.84
C GLN A 3 13.01 5.04 -29.34
N THR A 4 13.14 3.81 -28.84
CA THR A 4 12.03 2.99 -28.35
C THR A 4 12.15 2.77 -26.84
N LEU A 5 11.03 2.88 -26.13
CA LEU A 5 10.88 2.49 -24.73
C LEU A 5 9.84 1.38 -24.64
N VAL A 6 10.23 0.24 -24.09
CA VAL A 6 9.30 -0.81 -23.66
C VAL A 6 9.06 -0.61 -22.18
N ALA A 7 7.81 -0.40 -21.78
CA ALA A 7 7.45 -0.13 -20.40
C ALA A 7 6.39 -1.12 -19.91
N LEU A 8 6.71 -1.82 -18.82
CA LEU A 8 5.80 -2.75 -18.19
C LEU A 8 4.72 -1.98 -17.45
N VAL A 9 3.45 -2.24 -17.76
CA VAL A 9 2.31 -1.53 -17.18
C VAL A 9 1.86 -2.24 -15.92
N GLY A 10 2.03 -1.54 -14.80
CA GLY A 10 1.52 -1.95 -13.52
C GLY A 10 0.18 -1.30 -13.20
N THR A 11 -0.22 -1.51 -11.96
CA THR A 11 -1.43 -0.98 -11.35
C THR A 11 -1.44 0.53 -11.17
N ASN A 12 -0.30 1.09 -10.78
CA ASN A 12 -0.09 2.52 -10.67
C ASN A 12 0.47 3.07 -12.01
N PRO A 13 -0.32 3.84 -12.79
CA PRO A 13 0.09 4.36 -14.08
C PRO A 13 1.08 5.54 -14.02
N THR A 14 1.08 6.31 -12.93
CA THR A 14 1.92 7.51 -12.77
C THR A 14 3.42 7.25 -13.03
N PRO A 15 4.08 6.26 -12.40
CA PRO A 15 5.51 6.02 -12.65
C PRO A 15 5.83 5.64 -14.09
N ILE A 16 4.90 5.02 -14.81
CA ILE A 16 5.11 4.63 -16.21
C ILE A 16 5.07 5.85 -17.11
N LEU A 17 4.10 6.74 -16.91
CA LEU A 17 4.02 8.00 -17.63
C LEU A 17 5.27 8.87 -17.35
N LEU A 18 5.70 8.98 -16.10
CA LEU A 18 6.94 9.70 -15.74
C LEU A 18 8.15 9.12 -16.49
N SER A 19 8.27 7.79 -16.53
CA SER A 19 9.33 7.13 -17.28
C SER A 19 9.30 7.50 -18.76
N ALA A 20 8.14 7.39 -19.40
CA ALA A 20 7.95 7.74 -20.81
C ALA A 20 8.30 9.20 -21.11
N LEU A 21 7.80 10.14 -20.31
CA LEU A 21 8.09 11.57 -20.43
C LEU A 21 9.57 11.89 -20.24
N THR A 22 10.28 11.13 -19.40
CA THR A 22 11.71 11.35 -19.14
C THR A 22 12.59 10.75 -20.24
N TYR A 23 12.20 9.61 -20.83
CA TYR A 23 12.94 9.01 -21.95
C TYR A 23 12.62 9.68 -23.29
N ARG A 24 11.42 10.27 -23.43
CA ARG A 24 10.88 10.86 -24.68
C ARG A 24 11.11 9.97 -25.90
N PRO A 25 10.66 8.71 -25.85
CA PRO A 25 10.82 7.81 -26.99
C PRO A 25 9.99 8.30 -28.18
N ARG A 26 10.45 8.01 -29.41
CA ARG A 26 9.60 8.14 -30.60
C ARG A 26 8.55 7.04 -30.69
N ARG A 27 8.83 5.89 -30.06
CA ARG A 27 7.89 4.77 -29.93
C ARG A 27 7.86 4.26 -28.49
N LEU A 28 6.69 4.31 -27.86
CA LEU A 28 6.42 3.76 -26.55
C LEU A 28 5.63 2.46 -26.69
N VAL A 29 6.18 1.33 -26.27
CA VAL A 29 5.46 0.05 -26.21
C VAL A 29 5.05 -0.22 -24.77
N LEU A 30 3.75 -0.22 -24.51
CA LEU A 30 3.16 -0.46 -23.19
C LEU A 30 2.75 -1.92 -23.07
N VAL A 31 3.56 -2.70 -22.37
CA VAL A 31 3.33 -4.13 -22.14
C VAL A 31 2.42 -4.31 -20.94
N HIS A 32 1.22 -4.81 -21.16
CA HIS A 32 0.19 -4.93 -20.13
C HIS A 32 -0.36 -6.35 -20.02
N SER A 33 -0.99 -6.65 -18.89
CA SER A 33 -1.85 -7.84 -18.73
C SER A 33 -3.28 -7.48 -19.13
N ALA A 34 -4.18 -8.46 -19.22
CA ALA A 34 -5.61 -8.19 -19.36
C ALA A 34 -6.12 -7.24 -18.24
N GLY A 35 -5.64 -7.43 -17.01
CA GLY A 35 -6.01 -6.64 -15.84
C GLY A 35 -5.42 -5.22 -15.77
N THR A 36 -4.48 -4.86 -16.65
CA THR A 36 -3.85 -3.53 -16.69
C THR A 36 -4.05 -2.80 -18.02
N ALA A 37 -4.92 -3.31 -18.89
CA ALA A 37 -5.19 -2.73 -20.22
C ALA A 37 -5.77 -1.31 -20.15
N ALA A 38 -6.64 -1.02 -19.18
CA ALA A 38 -7.23 0.31 -19.01
C ALA A 38 -6.18 1.36 -18.59
N GLN A 39 -5.25 0.97 -17.72
CA GLN A 39 -4.12 1.79 -17.30
C GLN A 39 -3.19 2.05 -18.48
N ALA A 40 -2.90 1.03 -19.30
CA ALA A 40 -2.07 1.16 -20.49
C ALA A 40 -2.65 2.18 -21.49
N ARG A 41 -3.96 2.11 -21.78
CA ARG A 41 -4.67 3.09 -22.63
C ARG A 41 -4.53 4.52 -22.10
N ARG A 42 -4.80 4.74 -20.81
CA ARG A 42 -4.68 6.07 -20.20
C ARG A 42 -3.25 6.62 -20.23
N ILE A 43 -2.24 5.75 -20.07
CA ILE A 43 -0.83 6.16 -20.21
C ILE A 43 -0.54 6.56 -21.65
N ALA A 44 -0.96 5.77 -22.63
CA ALA A 44 -0.77 6.06 -24.05
C ALA A 44 -1.38 7.41 -24.43
N GLU A 45 -2.66 7.60 -24.13
CA GLU A 45 -3.41 8.85 -24.38
C GLU A 45 -2.67 10.06 -23.81
N ARG A 46 -2.31 10.01 -22.52
CA ARG A 46 -1.63 11.12 -21.83
C ARG A 46 -0.21 11.36 -22.34
N PHE A 47 0.50 10.31 -22.72
CA PHE A 47 1.82 10.47 -23.32
C PHE A 47 1.72 11.14 -24.69
N THR A 48 0.78 10.72 -25.54
CA THR A 48 0.56 11.30 -26.88
C THR A 48 0.01 12.73 -26.83
N ASP A 49 -0.74 13.10 -25.79
CA ASP A 49 -1.17 14.49 -25.57
C ASP A 49 0.03 15.45 -25.44
N VAL A 50 1.09 14.98 -24.77
CA VAL A 50 2.31 15.75 -24.48
C VAL A 50 3.35 15.61 -25.59
N GLU A 51 3.63 14.39 -26.04
CA GLU A 51 4.63 14.07 -27.06
C GLU A 51 3.91 13.70 -28.39
N ARG A 52 3.26 14.70 -29.02
CA ARG A 52 2.36 14.52 -30.18
C ARG A 52 2.98 13.85 -31.42
N SER A 53 4.30 13.84 -31.53
CA SER A 53 5.02 13.22 -32.65
C SER A 53 5.46 11.78 -32.36
N ALA A 54 5.23 11.28 -31.14
CA ALA A 54 5.55 9.93 -30.74
C ALA A 54 4.38 8.97 -30.99
N ALA A 55 4.70 7.70 -31.29
CA ALA A 55 3.74 6.60 -31.32
C ALA A 55 3.68 5.91 -29.96
N ALA A 56 2.49 5.46 -29.57
CA ALA A 56 2.27 4.65 -28.38
C ALA A 56 1.48 3.39 -28.75
N ASP A 57 2.12 2.24 -28.59
CA ASP A 57 1.59 0.93 -28.92
C ASP A 57 1.23 0.17 -27.62
N LEU A 58 0.15 -0.60 -27.67
CA LEU A 58 -0.31 -1.42 -26.54
C LEU A 58 -0.07 -2.88 -26.88
N PHE A 59 0.67 -3.59 -26.03
CA PHE A 59 0.94 -5.01 -26.21
C PHE A 59 0.40 -5.81 -25.02
N CYS A 60 -0.50 -6.75 -25.30
CA CYS A 60 -1.09 -7.62 -24.29
C CYS A 60 -0.25 -8.89 -24.12
N LEU A 61 0.38 -9.05 -22.95
CA LEU A 61 1.20 -10.21 -22.63
C LEU A 61 0.35 -11.48 -22.40
N GLY A 62 -0.94 -11.33 -22.05
CA GLY A 62 -1.85 -12.43 -21.74
C GLY A 62 -2.42 -12.36 -20.32
N GLN A 63 -3.02 -13.47 -19.87
CA GLN A 63 -3.67 -13.57 -18.56
C GLN A 63 -2.74 -14.11 -17.46
N ASP A 64 -1.87 -15.08 -17.78
CA ASP A 64 -1.02 -15.72 -16.79
C ASP A 64 0.31 -15.00 -16.56
N VAL A 65 0.23 -13.77 -16.07
CA VAL A 65 1.41 -12.94 -15.77
C VAL A 65 2.07 -13.27 -14.42
N GLY A 66 1.60 -14.32 -13.75
CA GLY A 66 2.19 -14.90 -12.55
C GLY A 66 3.14 -16.07 -12.84
N ASP A 67 3.17 -16.55 -14.08
CA ASP A 67 4.01 -17.66 -14.51
C ASP A 67 5.17 -17.19 -15.42
N PHE A 68 6.39 -17.63 -15.12
CA PHE A 68 7.58 -17.28 -15.88
C PHE A 68 7.55 -17.79 -17.31
N SER A 69 7.11 -19.02 -17.56
CA SER A 69 7.05 -19.59 -18.91
C SER A 69 6.04 -18.83 -19.78
N ALA A 70 4.85 -18.56 -19.25
CA ALA A 70 3.86 -17.75 -19.96
C ALA A 70 4.35 -16.32 -20.26
N VAL A 71 5.11 -15.71 -19.33
CA VAL A 71 5.74 -14.40 -19.54
C VAL A 71 6.86 -14.45 -20.58
N GLN A 72 7.66 -15.52 -20.61
CA GLN A 72 8.70 -15.73 -21.64
C GLN A 72 8.10 -15.92 -23.03
N GLU A 73 7.03 -16.72 -23.15
CA GLU A 73 6.28 -16.86 -24.41
C GLU A 73 5.69 -15.51 -24.85
N GLY A 74 5.15 -14.74 -23.91
CA GLY A 74 4.68 -13.37 -24.16
C GLY A 74 5.80 -12.43 -24.62
N TYR A 75 6.99 -12.56 -24.05
CA TYR A 75 8.18 -11.80 -24.45
C TYR A 75 8.63 -12.17 -25.87
N ALA A 76 8.68 -13.46 -26.20
CA ALA A 76 9.00 -13.94 -27.54
C ALA A 76 8.02 -13.40 -28.59
N ARG A 77 6.70 -13.45 -28.31
CA ARG A 77 5.67 -12.86 -29.18
C ARG A 77 5.84 -11.35 -29.36
N LEU A 78 6.27 -10.63 -28.32
CA LEU A 78 6.59 -9.21 -28.43
C LEU A 78 7.77 -8.97 -29.37
N LEU A 79 8.82 -9.80 -29.31
CA LEU A 79 9.94 -9.71 -30.25
C LEU A 79 9.53 -10.09 -31.67
N GLU A 80 8.64 -11.06 -31.86
CA GLU A 80 8.10 -11.44 -33.18
C GLU A 80 7.24 -10.32 -33.79
N GLU A 81 6.30 -9.76 -33.03
CA GLU A 81 5.37 -8.73 -33.51
C GLU A 81 6.11 -7.45 -33.92
N TYR A 82 7.13 -7.06 -33.17
CA TYR A 82 7.95 -5.90 -33.47
C TYR A 82 9.22 -6.27 -34.27
N GLY A 83 9.40 -7.55 -34.60
CA GLY A 83 10.46 -8.12 -35.45
C GLY A 83 11.89 -7.66 -35.12
N THR A 84 12.68 -7.49 -36.20
CA THR A 84 14.04 -6.90 -36.18
C THR A 84 14.08 -5.49 -35.57
N ALA A 85 12.93 -4.80 -35.46
CA ALA A 85 12.86 -3.46 -34.87
C ALA A 85 12.97 -3.45 -33.33
N LEU A 86 12.85 -4.60 -32.64
CA LEU A 86 13.25 -4.74 -31.23
C LEU A 86 14.41 -5.73 -31.05
N ALA A 87 14.49 -6.77 -31.88
CA ALA A 87 15.58 -7.75 -31.79
C ALA A 87 16.94 -7.17 -32.23
N ASP A 88 16.97 -6.33 -33.27
CA ASP A 88 18.21 -5.77 -33.84
C ASP A 88 18.38 -4.26 -33.60
N THR A 89 17.36 -3.59 -33.04
CA THR A 89 17.39 -2.14 -32.83
C THR A 89 17.48 -1.81 -31.34
N PRO A 90 18.38 -0.91 -30.92
CA PRO A 90 18.47 -0.46 -29.53
C PRO A 90 17.15 0.08 -28.96
N TRP A 91 16.70 -0.49 -27.83
CA TRP A 91 15.56 -0.02 -27.04
C TRP A 91 15.90 0.08 -25.55
N ARG A 92 15.01 0.71 -24.77
CA ARG A 92 15.13 0.85 -23.31
C ARG A 92 14.00 0.13 -22.61
N LEU A 93 14.25 -0.37 -21.40
CA LEU A 93 13.26 -1.02 -20.55
C LEU A 93 12.92 -0.15 -19.34
N CYS A 94 11.63 0.08 -19.12
CA CYS A 94 11.08 0.53 -17.85
C CYS A 94 10.39 -0.64 -17.14
N PHE A 95 11.00 -1.16 -16.07
CA PHE A 95 10.45 -2.29 -15.29
C PHE A 95 9.76 -1.84 -13.98
N THR A 96 9.33 -0.58 -13.88
CA THR A 96 8.63 -0.08 -12.68
C THR A 96 7.27 -0.75 -12.46
N GLY A 97 6.55 -1.01 -13.55
CA GLY A 97 5.22 -1.65 -13.53
C GLY A 97 5.31 -3.16 -13.73
N GLY A 98 4.25 -3.76 -14.28
CA GLY A 98 4.11 -5.21 -14.42
C GLY A 98 3.99 -5.97 -13.10
N THR A 99 3.87 -7.29 -13.20
CA THR A 99 4.08 -8.22 -12.07
C THR A 99 5.58 -8.47 -11.87
N LYS A 100 5.95 -9.18 -10.80
CA LYS A 100 7.35 -9.53 -10.56
C LYS A 100 7.92 -10.49 -11.62
N PRO A 101 7.21 -11.55 -12.05
CA PRO A 101 7.64 -12.35 -13.19
C PRO A 101 7.90 -11.52 -14.44
N MET A 102 6.99 -10.59 -14.79
CA MET A 102 7.20 -9.66 -15.92
C MET A 102 8.49 -8.85 -15.77
N SER A 103 8.71 -8.22 -14.61
CA SER A 103 9.92 -7.41 -14.38
C SER A 103 11.20 -8.24 -14.48
N VAL A 104 11.20 -9.46 -13.95
CA VAL A 104 12.37 -10.35 -13.95
C VAL A 104 12.69 -10.84 -15.36
N VAL A 105 11.71 -11.42 -16.07
CA VAL A 105 11.92 -11.93 -17.45
C VAL A 105 12.42 -10.80 -18.34
N PHE A 106 11.71 -9.69 -18.42
CA PHE A 106 12.11 -8.59 -19.32
C PHE A 106 13.48 -8.02 -18.95
N ALA A 107 13.84 -7.96 -17.67
CA ALA A 107 15.14 -7.44 -17.25
C ALA A 107 16.29 -8.40 -17.61
N LEU A 108 16.10 -9.71 -17.45
CA LEU A 108 17.09 -10.73 -17.80
C LEU A 108 17.27 -10.83 -19.32
N GLU A 109 16.18 -11.00 -20.06
CA GLU A 109 16.21 -11.10 -21.53
C GLU A 109 16.81 -9.82 -22.16
N HIS A 110 16.45 -8.63 -21.65
CA HIS A 110 17.09 -7.38 -22.09
C HIS A 110 18.58 -7.33 -21.69
N ALA A 111 18.98 -7.86 -20.54
CA ALA A 111 20.39 -7.90 -20.15
C ALA A 111 21.20 -8.84 -21.05
N GLU A 112 20.61 -9.92 -21.54
CA GLU A 112 21.23 -10.80 -22.52
C GLU A 112 21.38 -10.12 -23.89
N LEU A 113 20.36 -9.41 -24.37
CA LEU A 113 20.43 -8.65 -25.63
C LEU A 113 21.40 -7.46 -25.56
N PHE A 114 21.48 -6.78 -24.40
CA PHE A 114 22.29 -5.57 -24.23
C PHE A 114 23.11 -5.61 -22.92
N PRO A 115 24.14 -6.46 -22.82
CA PRO A 115 24.87 -6.70 -21.56
C PRO A 115 25.49 -5.42 -21.00
N GLU A 116 26.20 -4.66 -21.84
CA GLU A 116 26.93 -3.44 -21.44
C GLU A 116 26.07 -2.19 -21.26
N ARG A 117 24.73 -2.29 -21.39
CA ARG A 117 23.80 -1.15 -21.39
C ARG A 117 22.92 -1.11 -20.16
N HIS A 118 23.56 -1.11 -18.99
CA HIS A 118 22.88 -1.03 -17.69
C HIS A 118 22.01 0.23 -17.54
N ASP A 119 22.39 1.33 -18.21
CA ASP A 119 21.68 2.61 -18.29
C ASP A 119 20.44 2.58 -19.20
N TRP A 120 20.16 1.46 -19.87
CA TRP A 120 18.94 1.29 -20.67
C TRP A 120 17.84 0.55 -19.94
N ARG A 121 18.13 -0.03 -18.77
CA ARG A 121 17.18 -0.70 -17.89
C ARG A 121 16.97 0.13 -16.65
N GLY A 122 15.78 0.70 -16.48
CA GLY A 122 15.48 1.56 -15.34
C GLY A 122 14.10 1.39 -14.73
N TYR A 123 13.92 1.97 -13.56
CA TYR A 123 12.66 2.04 -12.84
C TYR A 123 12.51 3.40 -12.15
N VAL A 124 11.29 3.88 -11.95
CA VAL A 124 11.03 5.09 -11.16
C VAL A 124 11.05 4.72 -9.68
N ASP A 125 11.97 5.31 -8.94
CA ASP A 125 12.03 5.17 -7.49
C ASP A 125 10.92 6.00 -6.83
N ALA A 126 9.98 5.30 -6.20
CA ALA A 126 8.90 5.92 -5.44
C ALA A 126 9.39 6.77 -4.24
N THR A 127 10.63 6.59 -3.75
CA THR A 127 11.18 7.39 -2.64
C THR A 127 11.65 8.78 -3.11
N GLY A 128 12.40 8.82 -4.21
CA GLY A 128 13.13 10.01 -4.65
C GLY A 128 12.48 10.74 -5.81
N GLY A 129 11.60 10.09 -6.58
CA GLY A 129 11.07 10.68 -7.80
C GLY A 129 12.10 10.76 -8.93
N ASP A 130 13.11 9.89 -8.91
CA ASP A 130 14.11 9.73 -9.97
C ASP A 130 13.88 8.42 -10.71
N ILE A 131 14.33 8.36 -11.96
CA ILE A 131 14.60 7.09 -12.63
C ILE A 131 15.94 6.58 -12.16
N ARG A 132 15.98 5.34 -11.68
CA ARG A 132 17.18 4.61 -11.28
C ARG A 132 17.47 3.51 -12.29
N PHE A 133 18.74 3.28 -12.57
CA PHE A 133 19.20 2.29 -13.53
C PHE A 133 19.90 1.10 -12.85
N THR A 134 20.09 0.02 -13.60
CA THR A 134 20.71 -1.21 -13.06
C THR A 134 22.19 -1.05 -12.68
N ASP A 135 22.86 0.02 -13.10
CA ASP A 135 24.22 0.40 -12.67
C ASP A 135 24.25 1.33 -11.42
N GLY A 136 23.07 1.60 -10.83
CA GLY A 136 22.91 2.47 -9.67
C GLY A 136 22.89 3.98 -10.02
N SER A 137 23.14 4.34 -11.28
CA SER A 137 22.97 5.72 -11.73
C SER A 137 21.50 6.13 -11.69
N GLY A 138 21.24 7.44 -11.75
CA GLY A 138 19.89 7.95 -11.76
C GLY A 138 19.76 9.31 -12.42
N ARG A 139 18.53 9.65 -12.79
CA ARG A 139 18.18 10.93 -13.41
C ARG A 139 16.81 11.40 -12.90
N PRO A 140 16.61 12.72 -12.71
CA PRO A 140 15.31 13.27 -12.33
C PRO A 140 14.23 12.92 -13.34
N VAL A 141 12.99 12.69 -12.86
CA VAL A 141 11.84 12.49 -13.74
C VAL A 141 11.38 13.81 -14.39
N ASP A 142 11.04 13.72 -15.67
CA ASP A 142 10.28 14.75 -16.37
C ASP A 142 8.81 14.67 -15.95
N HIS A 143 8.26 15.81 -15.57
CA HIS A 143 6.89 15.97 -15.07
C HIS A 143 6.09 16.98 -15.89
N ARG A 144 6.56 17.35 -17.09
CA ARG A 144 5.83 18.23 -18.00
C ARG A 144 4.48 17.64 -18.39
N GLY A 145 3.48 18.50 -18.55
CA GLY A 145 2.12 18.10 -18.90
C GLY A 145 1.33 17.45 -17.76
N LEU A 146 1.92 17.28 -16.57
CA LEU A 146 1.21 16.78 -15.40
C LEU A 146 0.53 17.94 -14.66
N SER A 147 -0.78 18.08 -14.84
CA SER A 147 -1.65 18.86 -13.96
C SER A 147 -2.35 17.99 -12.93
N VAL A 148 -3.02 18.60 -11.94
CA VAL A 148 -3.91 17.91 -10.99
C VAL A 148 -4.98 17.12 -11.75
N ALA A 149 -5.59 17.73 -12.75
CA ALA A 149 -6.59 17.06 -13.59
C ALA A 149 -5.98 15.91 -14.42
N ALA A 150 -4.79 16.10 -14.99
CA ALA A 150 -4.13 15.05 -15.79
C ALA A 150 -3.75 13.84 -14.92
N LEU A 151 -3.24 14.08 -13.69
CA LEU A 151 -2.93 13.02 -12.74
C LEU A 151 -4.20 12.28 -12.30
N ALA A 152 -5.29 12.99 -11.98
CA ALA A 152 -6.57 12.35 -11.66
C ALA A 152 -7.10 11.50 -12.83
N ALA A 153 -7.08 12.07 -14.05
CA ALA A 153 -7.57 11.38 -15.23
C ALA A 153 -6.73 10.15 -15.58
N LEU A 154 -5.43 10.15 -15.29
CA LEU A 154 -4.56 8.98 -15.45
C LEU A 154 -5.02 7.79 -14.58
N HIS A 155 -5.62 8.07 -13.42
CA HIS A 155 -6.26 7.08 -12.54
C HIS A 155 -7.75 6.86 -12.86
N GLY A 156 -8.24 7.40 -13.98
CA GLY A 156 -9.63 7.27 -14.41
C GLY A 156 -10.61 8.08 -13.55
N VAL A 157 -10.15 9.20 -12.97
CA VAL A 157 -10.99 10.10 -12.16
C VAL A 157 -11.07 11.47 -12.83
N GLU A 158 -12.29 11.95 -13.04
CA GLU A 158 -12.56 13.33 -13.42
C GLU A 158 -12.87 14.16 -12.16
N LEU A 159 -12.32 15.37 -12.08
CA LEU A 159 -12.53 16.27 -10.94
C LEU A 159 -13.45 17.43 -11.36
N ALA A 160 -14.43 17.73 -10.53
CA ALA A 160 -15.37 18.83 -10.73
C ALA A 160 -15.27 19.86 -9.60
N ARG A 161 -15.82 21.06 -9.79
CA ARG A 161 -15.80 22.14 -8.79
C ARG A 161 -16.97 22.02 -7.82
N THR A 162 -16.71 22.10 -6.52
CA THR A 162 -17.76 22.15 -5.49
C THR A 162 -18.61 23.42 -5.62
N PRO A 163 -19.84 23.42 -5.04
CA PRO A 163 -20.67 24.63 -4.99
C PRO A 163 -20.00 25.83 -4.30
N ASP A 164 -19.08 25.57 -3.37
CA ASP A 164 -18.39 26.61 -2.58
C ASP A 164 -17.16 27.20 -3.28
N HIS A 165 -16.79 26.68 -4.46
CA HIS A 165 -15.57 27.07 -5.18
C HIS A 165 -15.40 28.59 -5.34
N GLU A 166 -16.47 29.29 -5.75
CA GLU A 166 -16.44 30.75 -5.95
C GLU A 166 -16.36 31.52 -4.62
N LEU A 167 -16.94 30.99 -3.54
CA LEU A 167 -16.89 31.63 -2.22
C LEU A 167 -15.50 31.50 -1.59
N VAL A 168 -14.89 30.32 -1.70
CA VAL A 168 -13.51 30.07 -1.27
C VAL A 168 -12.54 30.96 -2.07
N GLU A 169 -12.74 31.05 -3.39
CA GLU A 169 -11.93 31.89 -4.28
C GLU A 169 -12.02 33.38 -3.90
N LEU A 170 -13.23 33.85 -3.59
CA LEU A 170 -13.46 35.23 -3.17
C LEU A 170 -12.69 35.58 -1.88
N VAL A 171 -12.72 34.68 -0.88
CA VAL A 171 -11.97 34.86 0.37
C VAL A 171 -10.47 34.88 0.12
N ALA A 172 -9.96 33.99 -0.73
CA ALA A 172 -8.53 33.91 -1.03
C ALA A 172 -8.01 35.16 -1.77
N ARG A 173 -8.77 35.69 -2.74
CA ARG A 173 -8.38 36.88 -3.51
C ARG A 173 -8.56 38.18 -2.74
N GLN A 174 -9.58 38.28 -1.88
CA GLN A 174 -9.96 39.51 -1.20
C GLN A 174 -10.16 39.26 0.30
N PRO A 175 -9.11 39.15 1.12
CA PRO A 175 -9.23 38.64 2.49
C PRO A 175 -10.25 39.41 3.35
N ARG A 176 -10.23 40.75 3.34
CA ARG A 176 -11.14 41.55 4.17
C ARG A 176 -12.55 41.65 3.57
N ARG A 177 -12.65 42.00 2.29
CA ARG A 177 -13.93 42.22 1.59
C ARG A 177 -14.66 40.90 1.30
N GLY A 178 -13.94 39.88 0.88
CA GLY A 178 -14.45 38.54 0.62
C GLY A 178 -14.96 37.85 1.88
N GLU A 179 -14.24 37.94 3.01
CA GLU A 179 -14.76 37.42 4.29
C GLU A 179 -16.08 38.09 4.70
N GLN A 180 -16.21 39.40 4.53
CA GLN A 180 -17.44 40.12 4.84
C GLN A 180 -18.59 39.71 3.92
N GLU A 181 -18.31 39.52 2.63
CA GLU A 181 -19.31 39.13 1.64
C GLU A 181 -19.79 37.69 1.86
N VAL A 182 -18.89 36.75 2.13
CA VAL A 182 -19.25 35.35 2.45
C VAL A 182 -20.07 35.28 3.73
N ARG A 183 -19.74 36.07 4.77
CA ARG A 183 -20.56 36.18 6.00
C ARG A 183 -21.99 36.62 5.75
N ARG A 184 -22.24 37.42 4.71
CA ARG A 184 -23.60 37.84 4.33
C ARG A 184 -24.35 36.75 3.59
N ARG A 185 -23.65 35.91 2.81
CA ARG A 185 -24.24 34.88 1.95
C ARG A 185 -24.47 33.55 2.67
N LEU A 186 -23.69 33.24 3.71
CA LEU A 186 -23.77 31.97 4.44
C LEU A 186 -24.32 32.20 5.87
N PRO A 187 -25.61 31.87 6.12
CA PRO A 187 -26.21 32.01 7.45
C PRO A 187 -25.77 30.91 8.42
N ASP A 188 -25.38 29.73 7.92
CA ASP A 188 -24.88 28.64 8.76
C ASP A 188 -23.45 28.91 9.22
N ALA A 189 -23.27 29.05 10.54
CA ALA A 189 -21.98 29.40 11.13
C ALA A 189 -20.89 28.35 10.92
N ARG A 190 -21.24 27.06 10.76
CA ARG A 190 -20.27 25.99 10.55
C ARG A 190 -19.78 25.98 9.10
N HIS A 191 -20.70 26.06 8.16
CA HIS A 191 -20.41 26.17 6.73
C HIS A 191 -19.57 27.41 6.44
N LEU A 192 -19.97 28.55 7.02
CA LEU A 192 -19.18 29.78 6.99
C LEU A 192 -17.76 29.57 7.52
N ALA A 193 -17.61 28.95 8.70
CA ALA A 193 -16.29 28.71 9.29
C ALA A 193 -15.38 27.83 8.41
N GLY A 194 -15.96 26.84 7.71
CA GLY A 194 -15.27 26.00 6.73
C GLY A 194 -14.76 26.80 5.54
N VAL A 195 -15.66 27.50 4.83
CA VAL A 195 -15.31 28.31 3.64
C VAL A 195 -14.25 29.37 3.97
N LEU A 196 -14.34 30.01 5.15
CA LEU A 196 -13.33 30.98 5.59
C LEU A 196 -11.98 30.32 5.94
N ALA A 197 -11.97 29.07 6.41
CA ALA A 197 -10.72 28.35 6.67
C ALA A 197 -10.05 27.96 5.34
N GLU A 198 -10.80 27.37 4.41
CA GLU A 198 -10.31 26.98 3.09
C GLU A 198 -9.74 28.17 2.32
N GLY A 199 -10.47 29.29 2.24
CA GLY A 199 -10.01 30.48 1.50
C GLY A 199 -8.72 31.08 2.07
N ARG A 200 -8.54 31.00 3.40
CA ARG A 200 -7.29 31.46 4.04
C ARG A 200 -6.12 30.54 3.74
N VAL A 201 -6.32 29.22 3.81
CA VAL A 201 -5.28 28.23 3.47
C VAL A 201 -4.92 28.31 1.99
N LEU A 202 -5.91 28.49 1.11
CA LEU A 202 -5.71 28.67 -0.34
C LEU A 202 -4.82 29.86 -0.65
N ARG A 203 -5.08 31.00 0.00
CA ARG A 203 -4.21 32.18 -0.13
C ARG A 203 -2.77 31.86 0.27
N CYS A 204 -2.56 31.21 1.42
CA CYS A 204 -1.21 30.86 1.88
C CYS A 204 -0.48 29.98 0.85
N PHE A 205 -1.13 28.93 0.32
CA PHE A 205 -0.50 28.09 -0.69
C PHE A 205 -0.23 28.82 -2.01
N ARG A 206 -1.06 29.79 -2.40
CA ARG A 206 -0.79 30.64 -3.58
C ARG A 206 0.40 31.56 -3.36
N GLU A 207 0.54 32.14 -2.16
CA GLU A 207 1.70 32.94 -1.77
C GLU A 207 2.98 32.09 -1.76
N LEU A 208 2.92 30.85 -1.27
CA LEU A 208 4.04 29.90 -1.33
C LEU A 208 4.39 29.49 -2.77
N ALA A 209 3.38 29.21 -3.58
CA ALA A 209 3.54 28.82 -4.99
C ALA A 209 4.15 29.95 -5.85
N ALA A 210 3.93 31.22 -5.50
CA ALA A 210 4.51 32.36 -6.21
C ALA A 210 6.05 32.38 -6.17
N HIS A 211 6.67 31.68 -5.22
CA HIS A 211 8.12 31.56 -5.10
C HIS A 211 8.69 30.34 -5.85
N ALA A 212 7.85 29.47 -6.40
CA ALA A 212 8.29 28.29 -7.13
C ALA A 212 8.55 28.59 -8.61
N ALA A 213 9.36 27.75 -9.28
CA ALA A 213 9.58 27.91 -10.71
C ALA A 213 8.29 27.67 -11.49
N ALA A 214 8.12 28.40 -12.61
CA ALA A 214 6.93 28.33 -13.42
C ALA A 214 6.65 26.89 -13.89
N GLY A 215 5.41 26.42 -13.66
CA GLY A 215 4.97 25.07 -14.03
C GLY A 215 5.31 23.96 -13.02
N GLU A 216 6.16 24.21 -12.02
CA GLU A 216 6.47 23.21 -10.99
C GLU A 216 5.32 23.02 -10.02
N VAL A 217 4.60 24.10 -9.69
CA VAL A 217 3.51 24.08 -8.70
C VAL A 217 2.17 24.42 -9.34
N GLU A 218 1.14 23.69 -8.94
CA GLU A 218 -0.25 23.97 -9.23
C GLU A 218 -1.06 23.86 -7.93
N VAL A 219 -1.91 24.85 -7.67
CA VAL A 219 -2.82 24.86 -6.51
C VAL A 219 -4.25 24.86 -7.04
N ALA A 220 -4.90 23.70 -6.97
CA ALA A 220 -6.32 23.54 -7.24
C ALA A 220 -7.09 23.48 -5.91
N HIS A 221 -8.38 23.82 -5.92
CA HIS A 221 -9.15 23.90 -4.68
C HIS A 221 -10.64 23.65 -4.89
N SER A 222 -11.30 23.30 -3.79
CA SER A 222 -12.74 23.10 -3.67
C SER A 222 -13.22 22.19 -4.80
N LEU A 223 -12.57 21.04 -4.94
CA LEU A 223 -12.82 20.03 -5.96
C LEU A 223 -13.63 18.88 -5.38
N PHE A 224 -14.39 18.18 -6.22
CA PHE A 224 -15.03 16.94 -5.84
C PHE A 224 -14.91 15.89 -6.95
N VAL A 225 -15.09 14.65 -6.54
CA VAL A 225 -15.15 13.48 -7.39
C VAL A 225 -16.62 13.16 -7.65
N PRO A 226 -17.14 13.36 -8.87
CA PRO A 226 -18.51 13.01 -9.20
C PRO A 226 -18.70 11.49 -9.17
N ASP A 227 -19.94 11.05 -8.92
CA ASP A 227 -20.31 9.66 -9.15
C ASP A 227 -20.27 9.37 -10.65
N PRO A 228 -19.48 8.38 -11.12
CA PRO A 228 -19.30 8.12 -12.55
C PRO A 228 -20.56 7.53 -13.22
N ARG A 229 -21.61 7.20 -12.45
CA ARG A 229 -22.84 6.61 -12.98
C ARG A 229 -23.76 7.64 -13.66
N PRO A 230 -24.47 7.25 -14.74
CA PRO A 230 -25.45 8.11 -15.39
C PRO A 230 -26.47 8.68 -14.41
N GLY A 231 -26.73 10.00 -14.49
CA GLY A 231 -27.70 10.69 -13.64
C GLY A 231 -27.25 11.00 -12.21
N ARG A 232 -26.01 10.65 -11.80
CA ARG A 232 -25.47 10.90 -10.44
C ARG A 232 -24.26 11.84 -10.41
N GLY A 233 -23.98 12.58 -11.48
CA GLY A 233 -22.81 13.49 -11.54
C GLY A 233 -22.90 14.79 -10.71
N GLY A 234 -24.01 15.06 -10.03
CA GLY A 234 -24.18 16.27 -9.20
C GLY A 234 -23.42 16.20 -7.87
N GLY A 235 -23.03 17.36 -7.31
CA GLY A 235 -22.26 17.43 -6.06
C GLY A 235 -22.92 16.76 -4.84
N GLN A 236 -24.25 16.56 -4.85
CA GLN A 236 -24.97 15.81 -3.81
C GLN A 236 -24.67 14.30 -3.79
N HIS A 237 -24.10 13.79 -4.88
CA HIS A 237 -23.70 12.40 -5.04
C HIS A 237 -22.18 12.24 -5.11
N ALA A 238 -21.42 13.29 -4.77
CA ALA A 238 -19.97 13.25 -4.75
C ALA A 238 -19.45 12.05 -3.95
N ILE A 239 -18.50 11.33 -4.54
CA ILE A 239 -17.84 10.20 -3.89
C ILE A 239 -16.76 10.70 -2.93
N GLY A 240 -16.23 11.90 -3.16
CA GLY A 240 -15.34 12.58 -2.22
C GLY A 240 -15.02 13.99 -2.68
N ASP A 241 -14.45 14.79 -1.80
CA ASP A 241 -14.15 16.20 -1.98
C ASP A 241 -12.72 16.54 -1.55
N PHE A 242 -12.10 17.56 -2.12
CA PHE A 242 -10.80 18.07 -1.71
C PHE A 242 -10.90 19.57 -1.54
N ASP A 243 -10.70 20.02 -0.30
CA ASP A 243 -10.62 21.44 0.03
C ASP A 243 -9.53 22.10 -0.82
N LEU A 244 -8.34 21.49 -0.86
CA LEU A 244 -7.19 21.97 -1.61
C LEU A 244 -6.34 20.79 -2.13
N VAL A 245 -5.81 20.94 -3.34
CA VAL A 245 -4.86 20.01 -3.95
C VAL A 245 -3.67 20.79 -4.47
N VAL A 246 -2.50 20.55 -3.89
CA VAL A 246 -1.25 21.20 -4.27
C VAL A 246 -0.36 20.17 -4.98
N ARG A 247 -0.19 20.33 -6.29
CA ARG A 247 0.78 19.54 -7.04
C ARG A 247 2.12 20.25 -7.00
N HIS A 248 3.18 19.53 -6.65
CA HIS A 248 4.57 19.94 -6.83
C HIS A 248 5.27 18.87 -7.66
N ARG A 249 5.63 19.23 -8.89
CA ARG A 249 6.15 18.32 -9.92
C ARG A 249 5.17 17.15 -10.15
N HIS A 250 5.58 15.93 -9.83
CA HIS A 250 4.77 14.72 -9.97
C HIS A 250 4.09 14.30 -8.65
N ARG A 251 4.33 15.02 -7.54
CA ARG A 251 3.74 14.73 -6.23
C ARG A 251 2.51 15.60 -6.01
N VAL A 252 1.54 15.05 -5.29
CA VAL A 252 0.26 15.71 -5.01
C VAL A 252 0.03 15.73 -3.51
N LEU A 253 -0.11 16.91 -2.93
CA LEU A 253 -0.50 17.13 -1.55
C LEU A 253 -1.98 17.47 -1.49
N CYS A 254 -2.77 16.55 -0.96
CA CYS A 254 -4.18 16.77 -0.66
C CYS A 254 -4.28 17.45 0.70
N VAL A 255 -4.69 18.70 0.70
CA VAL A 255 -4.78 19.53 1.90
C VAL A 255 -6.22 19.56 2.37
N GLU A 256 -6.45 19.17 3.62
CA GLU A 256 -7.77 19.13 4.24
C GLU A 256 -7.80 20.10 5.43
N CYS A 257 -8.74 21.05 5.36
CA CYS A 257 -8.93 22.13 6.31
C CYS A 257 -9.92 21.70 7.40
N LYS A 258 -9.49 21.77 8.66
CA LYS A 258 -10.35 21.50 9.81
C LYS A 258 -10.47 22.72 10.71
N THR A 259 -11.66 22.95 11.25
CA THR A 259 -11.86 24.04 12.22
C THR A 259 -11.36 23.67 13.62
N ALA A 260 -11.04 22.39 13.88
CA ALA A 260 -10.55 21.91 15.15
C ALA A 260 -9.67 20.64 15.00
N PRO A 261 -8.66 20.42 15.85
CA PRO A 261 -7.70 19.33 15.71
C PRO A 261 -8.31 17.94 15.90
N GLN A 262 -9.36 17.80 16.72
CA GLN A 262 -10.05 16.53 16.94
C GLN A 262 -10.73 15.96 15.69
N ASP A 263 -10.92 16.78 14.65
CA ASP A 263 -11.53 16.33 13.40
C ASP A 263 -10.51 15.66 12.47
N VAL A 264 -9.21 15.75 12.76
CA VAL A 264 -8.14 15.16 11.96
C VAL A 264 -8.12 13.62 12.04
N PRO A 265 -8.07 12.99 13.23
CA PRO A 265 -8.21 11.53 13.37
C PRO A 265 -9.39 10.96 12.59
N ARG A 266 -10.53 11.66 12.61
CA ARG A 266 -11.79 11.24 12.00
C ARG A 266 -11.73 11.16 10.47
N SER A 267 -11.00 12.05 9.82
CA SER A 267 -10.92 12.11 8.35
C SER A 267 -9.61 11.58 7.80
N ALA A 268 -8.63 11.24 8.63
CA ALA A 268 -7.31 10.80 8.20
C ALA A 268 -7.37 9.58 7.26
N GLY A 269 -8.07 8.53 7.67
CA GLY A 269 -8.27 7.35 6.83
C GLY A 269 -8.96 7.69 5.50
N TRP A 270 -9.99 8.54 5.56
CA TRP A 270 -10.79 8.95 4.40
C TRP A 270 -9.97 9.74 3.40
N THR A 271 -9.32 10.79 3.86
CA THR A 271 -8.56 11.69 3.01
C THR A 271 -7.39 10.95 2.35
N VAL A 272 -6.73 10.01 3.05
CA VAL A 272 -5.67 9.19 2.41
C VAL A 272 -6.24 8.23 1.36
N THR A 273 -7.32 7.54 1.67
CA THR A 273 -7.99 6.60 0.74
C THR A 273 -8.41 7.32 -0.54
N LYS A 274 -9.15 8.41 -0.37
CA LYS A 274 -9.58 9.32 -1.43
C LYS A 274 -8.39 9.81 -2.26
N ALA A 275 -7.35 10.35 -1.61
CA ALA A 275 -6.17 10.88 -2.28
C ALA A 275 -5.45 9.80 -3.11
N ARG A 276 -5.30 8.58 -2.59
CA ARG A 276 -4.68 7.46 -3.32
C ARG A 276 -5.51 6.96 -4.48
N ARG A 277 -6.84 6.93 -4.35
CA ARG A 277 -7.71 6.53 -5.45
C ARG A 277 -7.60 7.50 -6.63
N VAL A 278 -7.44 8.79 -6.33
CA VAL A 278 -7.37 9.86 -7.34
C VAL A 278 -5.96 10.04 -7.89
N PHE A 279 -4.91 9.94 -7.07
CA PHE A 279 -3.54 10.28 -7.48
C PHE A 279 -2.52 9.13 -7.35
N GLY A 280 -2.93 7.94 -6.91
CA GLY A 280 -2.05 6.80 -6.66
C GLY A 280 -1.01 7.09 -5.58
N ASP A 281 0.19 6.53 -5.73
CA ASP A 281 1.30 6.74 -4.77
C ASP A 281 1.91 8.15 -4.79
N ALA A 282 1.48 9.01 -5.71
CA ALA A 282 1.89 10.42 -5.72
C ALA A 282 1.22 11.23 -4.59
N ALA A 283 0.16 10.70 -3.98
CA ALA A 283 -0.61 11.36 -2.94
C ALA A 283 0.13 11.45 -1.59
N LEU A 284 0.16 12.66 -1.06
CA LEU A 284 0.44 13.02 0.32
C LEU A 284 -0.82 13.70 0.88
N VAL A 285 -0.99 13.69 2.19
CA VAL A 285 -2.10 14.34 2.88
C VAL A 285 -1.57 15.32 3.91
N LEU A 286 -2.14 16.53 3.95
CA LEU A 286 -1.88 17.52 4.98
C LEU A 286 -3.19 17.97 5.59
N PHE A 287 -3.34 17.77 6.90
CA PHE A 287 -4.39 18.43 7.66
C PHE A 287 -3.93 19.80 8.12
N VAL A 288 -4.72 20.83 7.82
CA VAL A 288 -4.51 22.18 8.33
C VAL A 288 -5.67 22.54 9.23
N TYR A 289 -5.39 22.91 10.49
CA TYR A 289 -6.47 23.33 11.38
C TYR A 289 -6.31 24.74 11.96
N ARG A 290 -7.45 25.35 12.30
CA ARG A 290 -7.52 26.71 12.83
C ARG A 290 -7.29 26.74 14.34
N GLY A 291 -6.29 27.49 14.78
CA GLY A 291 -6.08 27.85 16.18
C GLY A 291 -5.29 26.83 17.01
N GLY A 292 -4.32 27.33 17.78
CA GLY A 292 -3.56 26.58 18.78
C GLY A 292 -2.08 26.94 18.79
N SER A 293 -1.43 26.86 19.97
CA SER A 293 0.04 26.93 20.06
C SER A 293 0.64 25.57 19.74
N SER A 294 1.92 25.51 19.36
CA SER A 294 2.67 24.25 19.20
C SER A 294 2.55 23.34 20.45
N GLY A 295 2.35 23.94 21.62
CA GLY A 295 2.09 23.26 22.88
C GLY A 295 0.73 22.56 22.97
N GLU A 296 -0.32 23.00 22.28
CA GLU A 296 -1.62 22.29 22.24
C GLU A 296 -1.62 21.10 21.27
N LEU A 297 -0.71 21.12 20.31
CA LEU A 297 -0.41 20.03 19.37
C LEU A 297 0.42 18.95 20.08
N ALA A 298 1.46 19.35 20.83
CA ALA A 298 2.29 18.48 21.68
C ALA A 298 1.58 17.99 22.96
N ALA A 299 0.64 18.75 23.52
CA ALA A 299 -0.19 18.35 24.66
C ALA A 299 -1.45 17.58 24.24
N ASN A 300 -1.59 17.27 22.96
CA ASN A 300 -2.57 16.31 22.48
C ASN A 300 -1.85 14.97 22.31
N PRO A 301 -1.82 14.10 23.33
CA PRO A 301 -1.20 12.78 23.23
C PRO A 301 -1.86 11.91 22.14
N ARG A 302 -2.98 12.35 21.56
CA ARG A 302 -3.62 11.77 20.39
C ARG A 302 -3.20 12.40 19.08
N LEU A 303 -2.61 13.59 19.01
CA LEU A 303 -1.87 13.93 17.80
C LEU A 303 -0.57 13.16 17.83
N ASP A 304 0.16 13.04 18.93
CA ASP A 304 1.32 12.14 18.95
C ASP A 304 0.94 10.65 18.84
N ARG A 305 -0.22 10.15 19.31
CA ARG A 305 -0.63 8.73 19.11
C ARG A 305 -1.54 8.48 17.91
N VAL A 306 -2.34 9.44 17.45
CA VAL A 306 -3.06 9.31 16.17
C VAL A 306 -2.15 9.68 15.02
N THR A 307 -1.15 10.56 15.18
CA THR A 307 -0.07 10.78 14.19
C THR A 307 1.07 9.75 14.32
N ASP A 308 1.41 9.27 15.54
CA ASP A 308 2.49 8.28 15.80
C ASP A 308 2.12 6.87 16.28
N ASP A 309 0.85 6.48 16.37
CA ASP A 309 0.46 5.06 16.55
C ASP A 309 -0.70 4.62 15.64
N ASP A 310 -1.68 5.44 15.27
CA ASP A 310 -2.73 5.10 14.28
C ASP A 310 -2.32 5.47 12.86
N VAL A 311 -1.89 6.71 12.63
CA VAL A 311 -1.18 7.13 11.42
C VAL A 311 0.19 6.48 11.39
N TRP A 312 0.74 5.94 12.47
CA TRP A 312 1.97 5.12 12.46
C TRP A 312 1.70 3.63 12.52
N ALA A 313 0.50 3.15 12.84
CA ALA A 313 0.09 1.77 12.55
C ALA A 313 -0.28 1.71 11.08
N PHE A 314 -1.02 2.70 10.57
CA PHE A 314 -1.29 2.97 9.16
C PHE A 314 -0.01 3.38 8.39
N ASN A 315 0.90 4.19 8.95
CA ASN A 315 2.22 4.46 8.34
C ASN A 315 3.22 3.32 8.59
N ARG A 316 3.17 2.50 9.66
CA ARG A 316 3.95 1.22 9.78
C ARG A 316 3.42 0.17 8.82
N HIS A 317 2.16 0.26 8.48
CA HIS A 317 1.48 -0.57 7.50
C HIS A 317 1.83 -0.14 6.07
N LEU A 318 2.14 1.14 5.86
CA LEU A 318 2.61 1.70 4.58
C LEU A 318 4.13 1.91 4.52
N ARG A 319 4.84 1.63 5.61
CA ARG A 319 6.30 1.72 5.75
C ARG A 319 6.76 0.58 6.62
N GLY A 320 7.67 -0.22 6.10
CA GLY A 320 8.66 -0.80 6.99
C GLY A 320 9.23 0.31 7.90
N GLN A 321 9.43 0.00 9.18
CA GLN A 321 10.08 0.86 10.16
C GLN A 321 11.31 1.66 9.65
N ALA A 322 11.28 2.97 9.90
CA ALA A 322 12.40 3.91 9.80
C ALA A 322 12.91 4.25 8.39
N GLY A 323 12.53 5.44 7.89
CA GLY A 323 13.28 6.10 6.82
C GLY A 323 12.52 7.12 5.95
N ARG A 324 11.18 7.05 5.86
CA ARG A 324 10.37 7.99 5.06
C ARG A 324 9.62 9.00 5.94
N ARG A 325 9.44 10.25 5.47
CA ARG A 325 8.64 11.32 6.15
C ARG A 325 7.14 11.05 6.05
N PRO A 326 6.31 11.28 7.10
CA PRO A 326 4.89 10.89 7.21
C PRO A 326 4.03 11.25 5.97
N GLN A 327 3.21 10.30 5.48
CA GLN A 327 2.30 10.51 4.34
C GLN A 327 1.13 11.43 4.73
N VAL A 328 0.86 11.52 6.04
CA VAL A 328 -0.10 12.44 6.64
C VAL A 328 0.67 13.40 7.53
N ARG A 329 0.60 14.70 7.25
CA ARG A 329 1.10 15.76 8.13
C ARG A 329 -0.07 16.52 8.76
N VAL A 330 0.16 17.11 9.92
CA VAL A 330 -0.80 18.00 10.58
C VAL A 330 -0.09 19.30 10.91
N LEU A 331 -0.64 20.42 10.46
CA LEU A 331 -0.13 21.76 10.73
C LEU A 331 -1.29 22.67 11.18
N THR A 332 -0.95 23.72 11.91
CA THR A 332 -1.85 24.85 12.12
C THR A 332 -1.80 25.80 10.92
N ASP A 333 -2.86 26.58 10.73
CA ASP A 333 -2.90 27.64 9.72
C ASP A 333 -1.80 28.71 9.93
N ARG A 334 -1.30 28.86 11.16
CA ARG A 334 -0.12 29.68 11.49
C ARG A 334 1.16 29.03 10.98
N GLN A 335 1.40 27.75 11.27
CA GLN A 335 2.59 27.04 10.81
C GLN A 335 2.69 27.03 9.29
N VAL A 336 1.56 26.88 8.58
CA VAL A 336 1.54 26.98 7.11
C VAL A 336 2.03 28.34 6.60
N ARG A 337 1.71 29.44 7.29
CA ARG A 337 2.20 30.79 6.94
C ARG A 337 3.67 31.00 7.25
N GLU A 338 4.20 30.25 8.21
CA GLU A 338 5.61 30.29 8.61
C GLU A 338 6.49 29.38 7.73
N LEU A 339 5.89 28.57 6.84
CA LEU A 339 6.61 27.81 5.81
C LEU A 339 7.30 28.81 4.88
N GLY A 340 8.59 29.05 5.07
CA GLY A 340 9.37 29.97 4.24
C GLY A 340 9.64 29.44 2.82
N PRO A 341 10.66 29.96 2.13
CA PRO A 341 11.01 29.53 0.77
C PRO A 341 11.31 28.02 0.62
N GLY A 342 11.69 27.33 1.70
CA GLY A 342 11.92 25.88 1.74
C GLY A 342 10.66 25.01 1.94
N TRP A 343 9.47 25.59 1.82
CA TRP A 343 8.19 24.90 2.10
C TRP A 343 8.01 23.60 1.31
N ALA A 344 8.46 23.56 0.05
CA ALA A 344 8.32 22.39 -0.80
C ALA A 344 9.16 21.22 -0.29
N GLU A 345 10.41 21.48 0.10
CA GLU A 345 11.26 20.47 0.75
C GLU A 345 10.65 20.04 2.09
N GLU A 346 10.04 20.94 2.84
CA GLU A 346 9.41 20.60 4.10
C GLU A 346 8.21 19.65 3.90
N LEU A 347 7.24 20.04 3.07
CA LEU A 347 5.98 19.33 2.86
C LEU A 347 6.15 18.06 2.02
N PHE A 348 6.97 18.09 0.97
CA PHE A 348 7.15 16.97 0.05
C PHE A 348 8.40 16.13 0.34
N GLY A 349 9.31 16.60 1.20
CA GLY A 349 10.59 15.94 1.48
C GLY A 349 11.76 16.55 0.69
N PRO A 350 13.01 16.26 1.10
CA PRO A 350 14.19 16.74 0.39
C PRO A 350 14.21 16.20 -1.04
N GLU A 351 14.75 16.98 -1.97
CA GLU A 351 15.21 16.39 -3.23
C GLU A 351 16.21 15.28 -2.90
N PRO A 352 16.11 14.11 -3.55
CA PRO A 352 17.09 13.05 -3.32
C PRO A 352 18.49 13.61 -3.60
N ARG A 353 19.36 13.59 -2.59
CA ARG A 353 20.78 13.91 -2.78
C ARG A 353 21.33 12.95 -3.84
N LYS A 354 22.25 13.41 -4.69
CA LYS A 354 23.12 12.50 -5.45
C LYS A 354 23.79 11.58 -4.44
N TRP A 355 23.42 10.29 -4.42
CA TRP A 355 24.10 9.32 -3.58
C TRP A 355 25.53 9.23 -4.09
N GLU A 356 26.47 9.71 -3.30
CA GLU A 356 27.88 9.40 -3.51
C GLU A 356 28.04 7.89 -3.36
N ARG A 357 28.72 7.26 -4.34
CA ARG A 357 29.10 5.84 -4.28
C ARG A 357 29.78 5.58 -2.94
N ARG A 358 29.10 4.91 -2.01
CA ARG A 358 29.73 4.49 -0.75
C ARG A 358 30.62 3.29 -1.07
N GLY A 359 31.87 3.38 -0.64
CA GLY A 359 32.88 2.35 -0.86
C GLY A 359 32.45 0.98 -0.30
N VAL A 360 32.81 -0.04 -1.08
CA VAL A 360 32.66 -1.47 -0.80
C VAL A 360 33.35 -1.82 0.52
N LEU A 361 32.70 -2.62 1.37
CA LEU A 361 33.29 -3.17 2.60
C LEU A 361 33.67 -4.64 2.40
N PRO A 362 34.72 -5.12 3.12
CA PRO A 362 35.25 -6.46 2.94
C PRO A 362 34.33 -7.56 3.50
N PRO A 363 34.45 -8.80 2.99
CA PRO A 363 33.59 -9.93 3.34
C PRO A 363 33.74 -10.39 4.81
N ILE A 364 32.65 -10.93 5.37
CA ILE A 364 32.57 -11.49 6.73
C ILE A 364 32.89 -13.00 6.69
N ALA A 365 33.59 -13.47 7.72
CA ALA A 365 34.15 -14.82 7.88
C ALA A 365 33.09 -15.92 8.17
N PRO A 366 33.41 -17.21 7.92
CA PRO A 366 32.47 -18.31 7.70
C PRO A 366 31.89 -18.93 8.98
N GLY A 367 30.78 -19.64 8.83
CA GLY A 367 30.27 -20.65 9.77
C GLY A 367 29.81 -21.88 9.00
N GLU A 368 30.10 -23.07 9.52
CA GLU A 368 29.85 -24.35 8.85
C GLU A 368 28.36 -24.72 8.83
N ALA A 369 27.92 -25.33 7.72
CA ALA A 369 26.67 -26.09 7.67
C ALA A 369 26.82 -27.32 6.78
N THR A 370 26.50 -28.49 7.34
CA THR A 370 26.35 -29.77 6.66
C THR A 370 24.92 -29.90 6.10
N GLY A 371 24.76 -30.43 4.87
CA GLY A 371 23.46 -30.76 4.26
C GLY A 371 23.35 -30.38 2.78
N ARG A 372 22.73 -31.26 1.97
CA ARG A 372 22.50 -31.14 0.51
C ARG A 372 21.32 -30.23 0.12
N ASP A 373 20.54 -29.71 1.08
CA ASP A 373 19.34 -28.88 0.80
C ASP A 373 19.71 -27.43 0.40
N PRO A 374 18.86 -26.72 -0.37
CA PRO A 374 19.25 -25.46 -1.02
C PRO A 374 19.46 -24.29 -0.05
N LEU A 375 20.24 -23.31 -0.49
CA LEU A 375 20.25 -21.96 0.07
C LEU A 375 19.08 -21.17 -0.52
N LEU A 376 18.18 -20.67 0.31
CA LEU A 376 17.16 -19.71 -0.10
C LEU A 376 17.66 -18.28 0.13
N ILE A 377 17.60 -17.43 -0.89
CA ILE A 377 17.84 -16.00 -0.77
C ILE A 377 16.55 -15.27 -1.15
N SER A 378 15.98 -14.50 -0.23
CA SER A 378 14.71 -13.78 -0.46
C SER A 378 14.82 -12.33 -0.01
N ALA A 379 14.25 -11.42 -0.81
CA ALA A 379 14.13 -10.02 -0.45
C ALA A 379 12.98 -9.82 0.54
N VAL A 380 13.17 -8.95 1.53
CA VAL A 380 12.12 -8.69 2.52
C VAL A 380 11.18 -7.58 2.01
N GLY A 381 9.87 -7.81 2.11
CA GLY A 381 8.82 -6.85 1.74
C GLY A 381 7.80 -6.62 2.85
N GLY A 382 6.73 -5.87 2.55
CA GLY A 382 5.66 -5.56 3.52
C GLY A 382 4.86 -6.78 3.99
N SER A 383 4.72 -7.81 3.14
CA SER A 383 4.08 -9.08 3.51
C SER A 383 5.12 -10.13 3.89
N ARG A 384 4.93 -10.74 5.07
CA ARG A 384 5.78 -11.82 5.58
C ARG A 384 5.47 -13.18 4.94
N LEU A 385 4.23 -13.36 4.45
CA LEU A 385 3.74 -14.64 3.95
C LEU A 385 4.47 -15.10 2.68
N GLY A 386 4.93 -14.17 1.83
CA GLY A 386 5.73 -14.55 0.65
C GLY A 386 7.03 -15.27 1.02
N VAL A 387 7.74 -14.77 2.04
CA VAL A 387 8.97 -15.41 2.54
C VAL A 387 8.68 -16.77 3.17
N LEU A 388 7.58 -16.89 3.93
CA LEU A 388 7.17 -18.16 4.53
C LEU A 388 6.79 -19.17 3.44
N GLY A 389 5.99 -18.77 2.45
CA GLY A 389 5.63 -19.62 1.31
C GLY A 389 6.85 -20.18 0.58
N ALA A 390 7.85 -19.34 0.31
CA ALA A 390 9.11 -19.77 -0.30
C ALA A 390 9.88 -20.78 0.57
N VAL A 391 9.88 -20.63 1.89
CA VAL A 391 10.50 -21.61 2.81
C VAL A 391 9.81 -22.97 2.74
N TYR A 392 8.47 -23.01 2.69
CA TYR A 392 7.72 -24.26 2.60
C TYR A 392 7.87 -24.93 1.23
N ALA A 393 7.86 -24.12 0.16
CA ALA A 393 8.04 -24.59 -1.21
C ALA A 393 9.42 -25.22 -1.45
N HIS A 394 10.48 -24.61 -0.91
CA HIS A 394 11.86 -25.00 -1.22
C HIS A 394 12.60 -25.71 -0.10
N ARG A 395 12.02 -25.79 1.11
CA ARG A 395 12.58 -26.46 2.30
C ARG A 395 14.08 -26.21 2.50
N PRO A 396 14.54 -24.95 2.49
CA PRO A 396 15.97 -24.65 2.39
C PRO A 396 16.74 -25.08 3.64
N ALA A 397 18.01 -25.47 3.49
CA ALA A 397 18.97 -25.70 4.58
C ALA A 397 19.26 -24.40 5.36
N ARG A 398 19.34 -23.29 4.62
CA ARG A 398 19.67 -21.96 5.13
C ARG A 398 18.87 -20.91 4.35
N THR A 399 18.44 -19.86 5.03
CA THR A 399 17.78 -18.69 4.43
C THR A 399 18.60 -17.42 4.65
N VAL A 400 18.81 -16.65 3.59
CA VAL A 400 19.41 -15.31 3.61
C VAL A 400 18.34 -14.30 3.28
N LEU A 401 18.07 -13.39 4.22
CA LEU A 401 17.13 -12.30 4.03
C LEU A 401 17.88 -11.07 3.53
N VAL A 402 17.52 -10.60 2.33
CA VAL A 402 18.02 -9.34 1.77
C VAL A 402 17.16 -8.21 2.33
N ARG A 403 17.70 -7.53 3.33
CA ARG A 403 17.02 -6.48 4.08
C ARG A 403 16.92 -5.20 3.25
N THR A 404 15.76 -4.56 3.27
CA THR A 404 15.66 -3.12 2.94
C THR A 404 15.83 -2.31 4.23
N PRO A 405 16.47 -1.13 4.22
CA PRO A 405 16.72 -0.32 5.42
C PRO A 405 15.46 -0.12 6.27
N GLU A 406 14.32 -0.06 5.60
CA GLU A 406 12.99 0.15 6.16
C GLU A 406 12.43 -1.09 6.87
N ILE A 407 12.87 -2.32 6.65
CA ILE A 407 12.19 -3.48 7.28
C ILE A 407 12.99 -4.01 8.47
N ASP A 408 12.34 -4.07 9.63
CA ASP A 408 12.90 -4.70 10.83
C ASP A 408 12.84 -6.23 10.71
N VAL A 409 13.90 -6.79 10.14
CA VAL A 409 14.13 -8.23 9.99
C VAL A 409 14.19 -8.98 11.31
N THR A 410 14.42 -8.31 12.45
CA THR A 410 14.50 -8.99 13.76
C THR A 410 13.16 -9.61 14.17
N THR A 411 12.05 -9.05 13.68
CA THR A 411 10.70 -9.59 13.90
C THR A 411 10.32 -10.70 12.91
N LEU A 412 11.06 -10.83 11.79
CA LEU A 412 10.81 -11.84 10.76
C LEU A 412 11.64 -13.11 10.96
N ARG A 413 12.82 -12.99 11.57
CA ARG A 413 13.72 -14.12 11.78
C ARG A 413 13.10 -15.29 12.57
N PRO A 414 12.45 -15.09 13.74
CA PRO A 414 11.87 -16.21 14.48
C PRO A 414 10.75 -16.94 13.71
N PRO A 415 9.79 -16.25 13.04
CA PRO A 415 8.82 -16.91 12.17
C PRO A 415 9.45 -17.75 11.04
N VAL A 416 10.53 -17.26 10.41
CA VAL A 416 11.23 -17.99 9.34
C VAL A 416 11.95 -19.22 9.91
N GLU A 417 12.65 -19.08 11.05
CA GLU A 417 13.30 -20.22 11.72
C GLU A 417 12.28 -21.31 12.13
N ALA A 418 11.11 -20.91 12.63
CA ALA A 418 10.02 -21.83 12.96
C ALA A 418 9.44 -22.52 11.71
N ALA A 419 9.21 -21.78 10.62
CA ALA A 419 8.74 -22.34 9.36
C ALA A 419 9.74 -23.34 8.77
N MET A 420 11.05 -23.05 8.85
CA MET A 420 12.10 -23.98 8.40
C MET A 420 12.11 -25.27 9.23
N ALA A 421 11.99 -25.17 10.56
CA ALA A 421 11.92 -26.35 11.42
C ALA A 421 10.67 -27.20 11.10
N HIS A 422 9.50 -26.56 10.98
CA HIS A 422 8.26 -27.25 10.64
C HIS A 422 8.33 -27.94 9.28
N ALA A 423 8.82 -27.25 8.24
CA ALA A 423 8.95 -27.80 6.89
C ALA A 423 9.86 -29.04 6.80
N ARG A 424 10.71 -29.25 7.81
CA ARG A 424 11.60 -30.42 7.94
C ARG A 424 11.14 -31.46 8.98
N GLY A 425 10.04 -31.21 9.68
CA GLY A 425 9.61 -32.06 10.80
C GLY A 425 10.54 -31.99 12.01
N GLU A 426 11.31 -30.91 12.16
CA GLU A 426 12.22 -30.67 13.28
C GLU A 426 11.52 -29.91 14.42
N PRO A 427 11.97 -30.06 15.69
CA PRO A 427 11.43 -29.27 16.79
C PRO A 427 11.63 -27.78 16.57
N VAL A 428 10.58 -26.99 16.78
CA VAL A 428 10.66 -25.52 16.67
C VAL A 428 11.64 -24.99 17.75
N PRO A 429 12.70 -24.28 17.37
CA PRO A 429 13.66 -23.77 18.34
C PRO A 429 12.98 -22.77 19.30
N PRO A 430 13.33 -22.79 20.61
CA PRO A 430 12.70 -21.91 21.58
C PRO A 430 12.99 -20.44 21.25
N PRO A 431 12.01 -19.53 21.44
CA PRO A 431 12.22 -18.11 21.17
C PRO A 431 13.36 -17.59 22.02
N ARG A 432 14.41 -17.07 21.38
CA ARG A 432 15.57 -16.47 22.06
C ARG A 432 15.13 -15.24 22.86
N ARG A 433 14.84 -15.42 24.15
CA ARG A 433 14.59 -14.33 25.10
C ARG A 433 15.91 -13.66 25.47
N GLY A 434 16.14 -12.44 24.96
CA GLY A 434 17.08 -11.49 25.59
C GLY A 434 18.31 -11.08 24.79
N ARG A 435 18.58 -9.76 24.88
CA ARG A 435 19.72 -8.96 24.39
C ARG A 435 19.98 -8.99 22.88
N ARG A 436 19.72 -7.84 22.24
CA ARG A 436 20.30 -7.39 20.96
C ARG A 436 21.81 -7.67 20.96
N SER A 437 22.23 -8.82 20.42
CA SER A 437 23.64 -9.05 20.10
C SER A 437 23.99 -8.11 18.97
N ARG A 438 24.66 -7.01 19.31
CA ARG A 438 25.15 -5.98 18.39
C ARG A 438 26.40 -6.41 17.62
N ARG A 439 26.82 -7.67 17.72
CA ARG A 439 27.99 -8.21 17.00
C ARG A 439 27.57 -9.41 16.17
N GLY A 440 27.67 -9.20 14.85
CA GLY A 440 27.46 -10.21 13.82
C GLY A 440 28.36 -11.43 14.03
N GLY A 441 27.84 -12.59 13.66
CA GLY A 441 28.42 -13.90 13.95
C GLY A 441 27.37 -14.83 14.51
N GLY A 442 26.31 -15.09 13.75
CA GLY A 442 25.30 -16.07 14.13
C GLY A 442 25.24 -17.14 13.06
N SER A 443 25.81 -18.32 13.34
CA SER A 443 25.68 -19.58 12.59
C SER A 443 24.24 -20.14 12.63
N GLY A 444 23.24 -19.28 12.41
CA GLY A 444 21.84 -19.67 12.41
C GLY A 444 21.38 -20.09 11.02
N ALA A 445 20.37 -20.96 10.98
CA ALA A 445 19.65 -21.34 9.76
C ALA A 445 19.09 -20.13 8.99
N VAL A 446 18.88 -18.99 9.67
CA VAL A 446 18.49 -17.71 9.06
C VAL A 446 19.56 -16.65 9.32
N SER A 447 20.00 -15.99 8.24
CA SER A 447 20.94 -14.86 8.27
C SER A 447 20.37 -13.66 7.51
N CYS A 448 20.86 -12.46 7.82
CA CYS A 448 20.42 -11.21 7.20
C CYS A 448 21.62 -10.49 6.61
N LEU A 449 21.47 -9.91 5.42
CA LEU A 449 22.48 -8.99 4.87
C LEU A 449 22.33 -7.64 5.59
N ASP A 450 22.98 -7.53 6.75
CA ASP A 450 22.74 -6.51 7.78
C ASP A 450 23.28 -5.10 7.48
N ARG A 451 23.99 -4.88 6.36
CA ARG A 451 24.59 -3.58 6.02
C ARG A 451 24.16 -3.06 4.64
N ALA A 452 23.20 -2.12 4.68
CA ALA A 452 22.99 -1.04 3.71
C ALA A 452 22.88 -1.39 2.21
N VAL A 453 22.38 -2.57 1.86
CA VAL A 453 21.80 -2.74 0.53
C VAL A 453 20.42 -2.09 0.57
N ALA A 454 20.31 -0.83 0.15
CA ALA A 454 18.99 -0.32 -0.20
C ALA A 454 18.46 -1.23 -1.32
N ALA A 455 17.25 -1.79 -1.20
CA ALA A 455 16.66 -2.55 -2.31
C ALA A 455 16.49 -1.74 -3.60
N ALA A 456 16.67 -0.43 -3.52
CA ALA A 456 16.78 0.48 -4.66
C ALA A 456 18.18 0.51 -5.30
N ASP A 457 19.23 0.13 -4.58
CA ASP A 457 20.61 0.04 -5.06
C ASP A 457 20.87 -1.37 -5.62
N ILE A 458 20.46 -1.53 -6.89
CA ILE A 458 20.57 -2.80 -7.62
C ILE A 458 22.03 -3.32 -7.65
N PRO A 459 23.07 -2.51 -7.97
CA PRO A 459 24.46 -2.99 -7.95
C PRO A 459 24.90 -3.56 -6.61
N ALA A 460 24.64 -2.84 -5.51
CA ALA A 460 25.04 -3.28 -4.18
C ALA A 460 24.32 -4.59 -3.79
N ALA A 461 23.04 -4.73 -4.17
CA ALA A 461 22.28 -5.95 -3.97
C ALA A 461 22.85 -7.12 -4.77
N VAL A 462 23.14 -6.89 -6.06
CA VAL A 462 23.72 -7.90 -6.95
C VAL A 462 25.06 -8.40 -6.43
N GLU A 463 25.96 -7.50 -6.02
CA GLU A 463 27.26 -7.86 -5.48
C GLU A 463 27.15 -8.71 -4.19
N ALA A 464 26.33 -8.26 -3.24
CA ALA A 464 26.15 -8.95 -1.97
C ALA A 464 25.52 -10.34 -2.15
N VAL A 465 24.53 -10.46 -3.04
CA VAL A 465 23.86 -11.74 -3.34
C VAL A 465 24.80 -12.68 -4.07
N ARG A 466 25.58 -12.19 -5.05
CA ARG A 466 26.63 -12.98 -5.72
C ARG A 466 27.63 -13.54 -4.72
N ALA A 467 28.05 -12.77 -3.71
CA ALA A 467 28.98 -13.27 -2.69
C ALA A 467 28.41 -14.46 -1.90
N GLU A 468 27.11 -14.48 -1.60
CA GLU A 468 26.44 -15.63 -0.96
C GLU A 468 26.28 -16.80 -1.93
N ILE A 469 25.93 -16.57 -3.19
CA ILE A 469 25.86 -17.61 -4.23
C ILE A 469 27.21 -18.33 -4.38
N HIS A 470 28.31 -17.57 -4.52
CA HIS A 470 29.66 -18.14 -4.62
C HIS A 470 30.05 -18.93 -3.37
N ARG A 471 29.58 -18.52 -2.19
CA ARG A 471 29.81 -19.27 -0.95
C ARG A 471 29.06 -20.60 -0.95
N ALA A 472 27.75 -20.58 -1.25
CA ALA A 472 26.94 -21.79 -1.33
C ALA A 472 27.48 -22.80 -2.33
N ARG A 473 27.99 -22.32 -3.48
CA ARG A 473 28.51 -23.20 -4.53
C ARG A 473 29.85 -23.82 -4.18
N ARG A 474 30.72 -23.11 -3.45
CA ARG A 474 31.93 -23.73 -2.85
C ARG A 474 31.58 -24.84 -1.86
N GLU A 475 30.41 -24.77 -1.25
CA GLU A 475 29.86 -25.78 -0.34
C GLU A 475 29.06 -26.86 -1.07
N GLY A 476 29.00 -26.84 -2.41
CA GLY A 476 28.23 -27.79 -3.23
C GLY A 476 26.71 -27.68 -3.08
N ARG A 477 26.21 -26.51 -2.63
CA ARG A 477 24.80 -26.30 -2.32
C ARG A 477 24.05 -25.63 -3.48
N PRO A 478 22.87 -26.14 -3.88
CA PRO A 478 21.98 -25.46 -4.84
C PRO A 478 21.47 -24.12 -4.28
N VAL A 479 21.19 -23.15 -5.15
CA VAL A 479 20.68 -21.83 -4.75
C VAL A 479 19.32 -21.56 -5.36
N VAL A 480 18.39 -21.10 -4.52
CA VAL A 480 17.07 -20.60 -4.91
C VAL A 480 16.98 -19.11 -4.56
N LEU A 481 16.66 -18.30 -5.57
CA LEU A 481 16.43 -16.87 -5.48
C LEU A 481 14.91 -16.63 -5.51
N ASP A 482 14.31 -16.38 -4.35
CA ASP A 482 12.89 -16.09 -4.26
C ASP A 482 12.63 -14.60 -4.52
N VAL A 483 11.86 -14.34 -5.57
CA VAL A 483 11.44 -12.99 -5.95
C VAL A 483 10.06 -12.62 -5.39
N THR A 484 9.37 -13.52 -4.70
CA THR A 484 7.99 -13.32 -4.21
C THR A 484 7.85 -12.12 -3.27
N ALA A 485 8.82 -11.90 -2.40
CA ALA A 485 8.84 -10.79 -1.45
C ALA A 485 9.77 -9.64 -1.90
N GLY A 486 9.72 -8.50 -1.21
CA GLY A 486 10.48 -7.29 -1.57
C GLY A 486 9.90 -6.45 -2.72
N SER A 487 10.59 -5.36 -3.06
CA SER A 487 10.24 -4.49 -4.20
C SER A 487 10.63 -5.14 -5.53
N LYS A 488 10.08 -4.63 -6.65
CA LYS A 488 10.49 -5.10 -8.00
C LYS A 488 11.97 -4.88 -8.28
N ALA A 489 12.54 -3.76 -7.80
CA ALA A 489 13.97 -3.50 -7.91
C ALA A 489 14.79 -4.58 -7.18
N ALA A 490 14.34 -5.03 -6.00
CA ALA A 490 14.97 -6.14 -5.29
C ALA A 490 14.82 -7.47 -6.07
N SER A 491 13.64 -7.76 -6.61
CA SER A 491 13.40 -8.94 -7.45
C SER A 491 14.32 -8.99 -8.67
N VAL A 492 14.48 -7.86 -9.38
CA VAL A 492 15.40 -7.74 -10.52
C VAL A 492 16.85 -7.84 -10.08
N ALA A 493 17.23 -7.27 -8.93
CA ALA A 493 18.58 -7.40 -8.40
C ALA A 493 18.93 -8.85 -8.04
N LEU A 494 18.00 -9.60 -7.42
CA LEU A 494 18.18 -11.03 -7.17
C LEU A 494 18.37 -11.80 -8.49
N ALA A 495 17.51 -11.53 -9.48
CA ALA A 495 17.59 -12.16 -10.78
C ALA A 495 18.93 -11.87 -11.50
N LEU A 496 19.38 -10.61 -11.54
CA LEU A 496 20.67 -10.22 -12.14
C LEU A 496 21.90 -10.78 -11.37
N ALA A 497 21.72 -11.15 -10.11
CA ALA A 497 22.74 -11.81 -9.32
C ALA A 497 22.86 -13.31 -9.63
N ALA A 498 21.80 -13.92 -10.19
CA ALA A 498 21.74 -15.33 -10.49
C ALA A 498 22.86 -15.77 -11.43
N HIS A 499 23.37 -16.96 -11.19
CA HIS A 499 24.18 -17.70 -12.14
C HIS A 499 23.28 -18.55 -13.05
N ALA A 500 23.78 -18.93 -14.22
CA ALA A 500 23.08 -19.76 -15.22
C ALA A 500 22.52 -21.12 -14.74
N VAL A 501 22.85 -21.57 -13.52
CA VAL A 501 22.33 -22.82 -12.95
C VAL A 501 21.56 -22.60 -11.64
N ASP A 502 21.36 -21.35 -11.24
CA ASP A 502 20.58 -21.02 -10.06
C ASP A 502 19.09 -21.03 -10.43
N THR A 503 18.24 -21.33 -9.43
CA THR A 503 16.78 -21.32 -9.62
C THR A 503 16.23 -19.96 -9.20
N ILE A 504 15.52 -19.28 -10.10
CA ILE A 504 14.74 -18.08 -9.72
C ILE A 504 13.29 -18.51 -9.56
N ALA A 505 12.73 -18.29 -8.38
CA ALA A 505 11.39 -18.76 -8.03
C ALA A 505 10.44 -17.62 -7.68
N TYR A 506 9.20 -17.76 -8.10
CA TYR A 506 8.07 -16.92 -7.70
C TYR A 506 6.96 -17.83 -7.20
N THR A 507 6.59 -17.68 -5.93
CA THR A 507 5.45 -18.35 -5.32
C THR A 507 4.27 -17.40 -5.39
N ASP A 508 3.29 -17.71 -6.22
CA ASP A 508 2.03 -16.98 -6.23
C ASP A 508 1.37 -17.12 -4.85
N PRO A 509 1.25 -16.03 -4.09
CA PRO A 509 0.76 -16.11 -2.74
C PRO A 509 -0.74 -16.42 -2.69
N LEU A 510 -1.50 -16.27 -3.78
CA LEU A 510 -2.93 -16.61 -3.85
C LEU A 510 -3.15 -18.07 -4.27
N THR A 511 -2.48 -18.54 -5.32
CA THR A 511 -2.71 -19.92 -5.81
C THR A 511 -1.79 -20.95 -5.17
N ARG A 512 -0.79 -20.51 -4.39
CA ARG A 512 0.33 -21.34 -3.90
C ARG A 512 1.11 -22.02 -5.03
N ARG A 513 0.90 -21.59 -6.28
CA ARG A 513 1.65 -22.08 -7.44
C ARG A 513 3.05 -21.51 -7.39
N VAL A 514 4.04 -22.36 -7.59
CA VAL A 514 5.43 -21.94 -7.76
C VAL A 514 5.76 -21.94 -9.23
N SER A 515 6.19 -20.80 -9.74
CA SER A 515 6.76 -20.67 -11.07
C SER A 515 8.27 -20.50 -10.96
N VAL A 516 9.01 -21.12 -11.88
CA VAL A 516 10.47 -21.14 -11.88
C VAL A 516 11.01 -20.65 -13.21
N PHE A 517 12.02 -19.78 -13.16
CA PHE A 517 12.78 -19.31 -14.31
C PHE A 517 14.16 -20.02 -14.32
N THR A 518 14.49 -20.63 -15.46
CA THR A 518 15.66 -21.52 -15.78
C THR A 518 15.73 -22.89 -15.07
N PRO A 519 16.13 -23.99 -15.77
CA PRO A 519 16.28 -25.32 -15.20
C PRO A 519 17.76 -25.64 -14.94
N ALA A 520 18.12 -26.13 -13.76
CA ALA A 520 19.39 -26.84 -13.60
C ALA A 520 19.32 -28.09 -12.73
N ASP A 521 18.26 -28.28 -11.95
CA ASP A 521 17.78 -29.61 -11.60
C ASP A 521 16.33 -29.46 -11.09
N PRO A 522 15.31 -29.82 -11.89
CA PRO A 522 13.93 -29.65 -11.51
C PRO A 522 13.55 -30.87 -10.66
N GLU A 523 13.69 -30.77 -9.35
CA GLU A 523 12.52 -31.22 -8.61
C GLU A 523 11.47 -30.13 -8.81
N PRO A 524 10.35 -30.42 -9.52
CA PRO A 524 9.22 -29.49 -9.56
C PRO A 524 8.96 -29.06 -8.13
N ALA A 525 8.73 -27.78 -7.91
CA ALA A 525 8.25 -27.32 -6.63
C ALA A 525 7.08 -28.23 -6.23
N ARG A 526 7.29 -29.02 -5.18
CA ARG A 526 6.32 -30.02 -4.78
C ARG A 526 5.05 -29.25 -4.40
N PRO A 527 3.86 -29.78 -4.69
CA PRO A 527 2.65 -29.28 -4.04
C PRO A 527 2.94 -29.17 -2.54
N PHE A 528 2.92 -27.96 -2.01
CA PHE A 528 3.23 -27.74 -0.60
C PHE A 528 1.93 -27.49 0.15
N ASP A 529 1.81 -28.14 1.31
CA ASP A 529 0.73 -27.87 2.24
C ASP A 529 0.75 -26.40 2.65
N ALA A 530 -0.42 -25.85 2.97
CA ALA A 530 -0.54 -24.48 3.42
C ALA A 530 0.47 -24.19 4.56
N PRO A 531 1.31 -23.15 4.44
CA PRO A 531 2.38 -22.89 5.40
C PRO A 531 1.81 -22.67 6.79
N GLU A 532 2.41 -23.25 7.83
CA GLU A 532 2.06 -22.87 9.21
C GLU A 532 2.48 -21.43 9.44
N VAL A 533 1.50 -20.57 9.71
CA VAL A 533 1.70 -19.15 9.95
C VAL A 533 1.65 -18.87 11.46
N ALA A 534 2.72 -18.27 11.96
CA ALA A 534 2.74 -17.65 13.29
C ALA A 534 1.90 -16.35 13.25
N TRP A 535 0.57 -16.49 13.24
CA TRP A 535 -0.38 -15.39 13.04
C TRP A 535 -0.24 -14.23 14.01
N SER A 536 0.21 -14.47 15.24
CA SER A 536 0.51 -13.40 16.21
C SER A 536 1.65 -12.47 15.76
N SER A 537 2.52 -12.94 14.86
CA SER A 537 3.58 -12.12 14.25
C SER A 537 3.12 -11.41 12.97
N VAL A 538 2.05 -11.89 12.32
CA VAL A 538 1.49 -11.31 11.09
C VAL A 538 0.40 -10.28 11.42
N LEU A 539 -0.53 -10.61 12.31
CA LEU A 539 -1.61 -9.76 12.78
C LEU A 539 -1.15 -8.86 13.94
N GLY A 540 -0.12 -8.05 13.70
CA GLY A 540 0.34 -7.06 14.69
C GLY A 540 -0.81 -6.15 15.14
N GLY A 541 -1.01 -6.01 16.45
CA GLY A 541 -2.12 -5.25 17.04
C GLY A 541 -3.42 -6.05 17.24
N TYR A 542 -3.44 -7.34 16.90
CA TYR A 542 -4.54 -8.26 17.20
C TYR A 542 -4.15 -9.28 18.26
N GLU A 543 -5.15 -9.73 19.01
CA GLU A 543 -4.97 -10.73 20.05
C GLU A 543 -5.92 -11.92 19.84
N PRO A 544 -5.52 -13.15 20.20
CA PRO A 544 -6.42 -14.29 20.15
C PRO A 544 -7.69 -14.03 20.96
N LEU A 545 -8.85 -14.34 20.37
CA LEU A 545 -10.13 -14.22 21.03
C LEU A 545 -10.43 -15.52 21.82
N ASP A 546 -10.44 -15.41 23.15
CA ASP A 546 -10.65 -16.51 24.10
C ASP A 546 -12.06 -16.56 24.70
N ARG A 547 -12.84 -15.50 24.50
CA ARG A 547 -14.20 -15.30 25.03
C ARG A 547 -15.10 -14.69 23.95
N PRO A 548 -16.43 -14.72 24.09
CA PRO A 548 -17.34 -14.08 23.14
C PRO A 548 -16.97 -12.61 22.88
N LEU A 549 -17.03 -12.17 21.62
CA LEU A 549 -16.62 -10.83 21.19
C LEU A 549 -17.38 -9.73 21.95
N PRO A 550 -18.71 -9.79 22.18
CA PRO A 550 -19.43 -8.79 22.96
C PRO A 550 -18.90 -8.61 24.41
N ALA A 551 -18.29 -9.65 24.98
CA ALA A 551 -17.71 -9.59 26.33
C ALA A 551 -16.27 -9.02 26.35
N VAL A 552 -15.66 -8.87 25.19
CA VAL A 552 -14.26 -8.42 25.03
C VAL A 552 -14.20 -6.99 24.48
N VAL A 553 -15.12 -6.61 23.60
CA VAL A 553 -15.19 -5.29 22.98
C VAL A 553 -15.50 -4.22 24.04
N GLY A 554 -14.75 -3.11 23.98
CA GLY A 554 -14.93 -1.97 24.87
C GLY A 554 -16.23 -1.22 24.57
N ARG A 555 -16.76 -0.50 25.57
CA ARG A 555 -18.06 0.17 25.48
C ARG A 555 -18.23 1.10 24.28
N PHE A 556 -17.18 1.83 23.87
CA PHE A 556 -17.29 2.75 22.75
C PHE A 556 -17.20 1.99 21.42
N ALA A 557 -16.36 0.96 21.35
CA ALA A 557 -16.26 0.12 20.16
C ALA A 557 -17.58 -0.64 19.92
N ALA A 558 -18.24 -1.12 20.97
CA ALA A 558 -19.56 -1.75 20.89
C ALA A 558 -20.65 -0.81 20.32
N GLN A 559 -20.45 0.51 20.39
CA GLN A 559 -21.35 1.51 19.78
C GLN A 559 -20.94 1.88 18.34
N GLN A 560 -19.73 1.53 17.91
CA GLN A 560 -19.25 1.75 16.54
C GLN A 560 -19.51 0.56 15.62
N VAL A 561 -19.45 -0.67 16.15
CA VAL A 561 -19.57 -1.92 15.37
C VAL A 561 -20.58 -2.89 15.98
N ASP A 562 -21.13 -3.76 15.14
CA ASP A 562 -22.04 -4.81 15.56
C ASP A 562 -21.27 -6.07 15.99
N ALA A 563 -20.90 -6.14 17.28
CA ALA A 563 -20.10 -7.23 17.83
C ALA A 563 -20.82 -8.59 17.83
N GLU A 564 -22.15 -8.61 17.92
CA GLU A 564 -22.91 -9.87 17.89
C GLU A 564 -22.92 -10.44 16.47
N LEU A 565 -23.24 -9.59 15.49
CA LEU A 565 -23.23 -9.97 14.07
C LEU A 565 -21.84 -10.43 13.61
N LEU A 566 -20.78 -9.75 14.07
CA LEU A 566 -19.40 -10.14 13.79
C LEU A 566 -19.04 -11.51 14.39
N GLU A 567 -19.48 -11.80 15.61
CA GLU A 567 -19.20 -13.09 16.23
C GLU A 567 -19.95 -14.23 15.52
N GLU A 568 -21.21 -14.03 15.17
CA GLU A 568 -21.99 -15.01 14.42
C GLU A 568 -21.36 -15.29 13.05
N ALA A 569 -21.00 -14.24 12.30
CA ALA A 569 -20.29 -14.38 11.03
C ALA A 569 -18.96 -15.14 11.19
N ALA A 570 -18.18 -14.84 12.25
CA ALA A 570 -16.93 -15.53 12.51
C ALA A 570 -17.09 -17.01 12.83
N ARG A 571 -18.17 -17.38 13.52
CA ARG A 571 -18.51 -18.79 13.77
C ARG A 571 -18.81 -19.49 12.44
N VAL A 572 -19.64 -18.90 11.58
CA VAL A 572 -19.94 -19.48 10.26
C VAL A 572 -18.67 -19.67 9.43
N VAL A 573 -17.79 -18.66 9.35
CA VAL A 573 -16.50 -18.79 8.63
C VAL A 573 -15.63 -19.90 9.22
N ALA A 574 -15.54 -19.98 10.55
CA ALA A 574 -14.76 -21.02 11.24
C ALA A 574 -15.35 -22.42 11.01
N ASP A 575 -16.65 -22.59 11.20
CA ASP A 575 -17.36 -23.87 11.04
C ASP A 575 -17.24 -24.39 9.59
N ARG A 576 -17.37 -23.50 8.60
CA ARG A 576 -17.20 -23.83 7.18
C ARG A 576 -15.76 -24.21 6.84
N ALA A 577 -14.78 -23.52 7.41
CA ALA A 577 -13.38 -23.88 7.27
C ALA A 577 -13.05 -25.23 7.93
N GLU A 578 -13.60 -25.49 9.12
CA GLU A 578 -13.42 -26.75 9.85
C GLU A 578 -14.09 -27.93 9.16
N ALA A 579 -15.27 -27.71 8.54
CA ALA A 579 -15.92 -28.69 7.67
C ALA A 579 -15.07 -29.07 6.45
N ARG A 580 -14.22 -28.16 5.96
CA ARG A 580 -13.18 -28.41 4.94
C ARG A 580 -11.89 -29.02 5.52
N GLY A 581 -11.86 -29.37 6.80
CA GLY A 581 -10.69 -29.94 7.48
C GLY A 581 -9.59 -28.91 7.79
N ARG A 582 -9.90 -27.61 7.80
CA ARG A 582 -8.95 -26.53 8.07
C ARG A 582 -9.17 -25.96 9.47
N ARG A 583 -8.09 -25.86 10.25
CA ARG A 583 -8.16 -25.25 11.59
C ARG A 583 -8.37 -23.74 11.47
N ALA A 584 -9.43 -23.24 12.10
CA ALA A 584 -9.70 -21.82 12.23
C ALA A 584 -9.26 -21.28 13.60
N ARG A 585 -8.88 -20.00 13.66
CA ARG A 585 -8.69 -19.25 14.91
C ARG A 585 -9.22 -17.83 14.77
N ARG A 586 -9.72 -17.25 15.86
CA ARG A 586 -10.33 -15.91 15.91
C ARG A 586 -9.41 -14.92 16.62
N TRP A 587 -9.33 -13.70 16.09
CA TRP A 587 -8.44 -12.64 16.55
C TRP A 587 -9.18 -11.31 16.62
N VAL A 588 -9.11 -10.61 17.74
CA VAL A 588 -9.79 -9.32 17.94
C VAL A 588 -8.79 -8.16 17.87
N ASP A 589 -9.24 -7.03 17.31
CA ASP A 589 -8.49 -5.77 17.32
C ASP A 589 -8.20 -5.34 18.77
N GLY A 590 -6.91 -5.24 19.14
CA GLY A 590 -6.49 -4.92 20.49
C GLY A 590 -6.98 -3.56 20.97
N GLU A 591 -7.11 -2.60 20.05
CA GLU A 591 -7.62 -1.25 20.35
C GLU A 591 -9.14 -1.19 20.54
N ALA A 592 -9.87 -2.18 20.04
CA ALA A 592 -11.31 -2.28 20.24
C ALA A 592 -11.67 -2.91 21.59
N ARG A 593 -10.70 -3.46 22.34
CA ARG A 593 -10.95 -4.20 23.59
C ARG A 593 -11.26 -3.30 24.77
N ALA A 594 -12.01 -3.86 25.72
CA ALA A 594 -12.18 -3.29 27.05
C ALA A 594 -10.83 -3.26 27.80
N LEU A 595 -10.54 -2.13 28.45
CA LEU A 595 -9.33 -1.98 29.24
C LEU A 595 -9.51 -2.55 30.65
N PRO A 596 -8.52 -3.28 31.20
CA PRO A 596 -8.59 -3.81 32.55
C PRO A 596 -8.76 -2.70 33.61
N GLY A 597 -9.70 -2.87 34.54
CA GLY A 597 -9.83 -2.04 35.75
C GLY A 597 -10.40 -0.62 35.55
N GLN A 598 -11.09 -0.34 34.46
CA GLN A 598 -11.59 1.01 34.14
C GLN A 598 -13.04 1.29 34.60
N PRO A 599 -13.38 2.56 34.93
CA PRO A 599 -14.65 2.93 35.54
C PRO A 599 -15.84 2.78 34.58
N THR A 600 -16.94 2.23 35.09
CA THR A 600 -18.23 1.98 34.41
C THR A 600 -19.07 3.25 34.14
N GLY A 601 -18.50 4.45 34.27
CA GLY A 601 -19.20 5.74 34.12
C GLY A 601 -19.13 6.35 32.71
N TYR A 602 -19.85 7.46 32.47
CA TYR A 602 -19.93 8.13 31.17
C TYR A 602 -18.65 8.86 30.71
N ARG A 603 -17.59 8.82 31.53
CA ARG A 603 -16.34 9.52 31.28
C ARG A 603 -15.36 8.62 30.56
N TRP A 604 -14.90 9.03 29.38
CA TRP A 604 -13.91 8.27 28.61
C TRP A 604 -12.47 8.59 29.06
N THR A 605 -11.53 7.68 28.81
CA THR A 605 -10.09 7.85 29.09
C THR A 605 -9.23 7.82 27.84
N ASP A 606 -7.98 8.29 27.93
CA ASP A 606 -7.04 8.27 26.80
C ASP A 606 -6.72 6.89 26.22
N GLY A 607 -6.90 5.83 27.01
CA GLY A 607 -6.75 4.47 26.52
C GLY A 607 -7.91 3.98 25.66
N GLU A 608 -9.10 4.60 25.74
CA GLU A 608 -10.32 4.15 25.02
C GLU A 608 -10.46 4.79 23.64
N LEU A 609 -9.41 5.43 23.16
CA LEU A 609 -9.41 6.18 21.92
C LEU A 609 -9.66 5.37 20.69
N GLY A 610 -8.88 4.30 20.55
CA GLY A 610 -8.92 3.43 19.39
C GLY A 610 -10.33 2.88 19.22
N GLN A 611 -11.10 2.72 20.30
CA GLN A 611 -12.47 2.25 20.25
C GLN A 611 -13.41 3.15 19.41
N PHE A 612 -13.14 4.45 19.26
CA PHE A 612 -13.96 5.34 18.40
C PHE A 612 -13.69 5.19 16.90
N ALA A 613 -12.60 4.50 16.53
CA ALA A 613 -12.23 4.19 15.15
C ALA A 613 -12.35 2.68 14.85
N ALA A 614 -13.01 1.91 15.71
CA ALA A 614 -13.13 0.46 15.57
C ALA A 614 -13.76 0.04 14.23
N GLN A 615 -14.69 0.85 13.68
CA GLN A 615 -15.32 0.60 12.38
C GLN A 615 -14.35 0.66 11.19
N GLU A 616 -13.22 1.36 11.31
CA GLU A 616 -12.22 1.54 10.25
C GLU A 616 -11.17 0.42 10.25
N ARG A 617 -11.38 -0.62 11.06
CA ARG A 617 -10.50 -1.79 11.19
C ARG A 617 -11.34 -3.06 11.12
N PRO A 618 -10.79 -4.18 10.63
CA PRO A 618 -11.40 -5.49 10.87
C PRO A 618 -11.46 -5.67 12.39
N THR A 619 -12.66 -5.60 12.98
CA THR A 619 -12.79 -5.74 14.43
C THR A 619 -12.47 -7.18 14.86
N LEU A 620 -12.77 -8.14 13.97
CA LEU A 620 -12.51 -9.56 14.15
C LEU A 620 -11.84 -10.11 12.88
N VAL A 621 -10.85 -10.99 13.04
CA VAL A 621 -10.18 -11.71 11.95
C VAL A 621 -10.26 -13.20 12.24
N VAL A 622 -10.70 -13.99 11.26
CA VAL A 622 -10.69 -15.45 11.29
C VAL A 622 -9.52 -15.93 10.44
N THR A 623 -8.51 -16.53 11.05
CA THR A 623 -7.38 -17.13 10.32
C THR A 623 -7.67 -18.60 10.04
N VAL A 624 -7.49 -19.02 8.79
CA VAL A 624 -7.69 -20.39 8.31
C VAL A 624 -6.43 -20.83 7.59
N ALA A 625 -5.68 -21.78 8.16
CA ALA A 625 -4.36 -22.16 7.66
C ALA A 625 -3.42 -20.95 7.46
N ASP A 626 -3.09 -20.58 6.23
CA ASP A 626 -2.27 -19.44 5.80
C ASP A 626 -3.09 -18.24 5.28
N ARG A 627 -4.41 -18.29 5.44
CA ARG A 627 -5.37 -17.24 5.03
C ARG A 627 -6.00 -16.53 6.21
N ALA A 628 -6.50 -15.32 5.95
CA ALA A 628 -7.24 -14.52 6.91
C ALA A 628 -8.52 -13.95 6.28
N VAL A 629 -9.63 -14.09 6.99
CA VAL A 629 -10.91 -13.44 6.68
C VAL A 629 -11.13 -12.35 7.73
N GLY A 630 -10.97 -11.10 7.35
CA GLY A 630 -11.29 -9.95 8.20
C GLY A 630 -12.78 -9.63 8.14
N LEU A 631 -13.39 -9.39 9.28
CA LEU A 631 -14.81 -9.09 9.41
C LEU A 631 -15.00 -7.66 9.93
N THR A 632 -15.85 -6.91 9.25
CA THR A 632 -16.27 -5.57 9.67
C THR A 632 -17.78 -5.40 9.55
N ALA A 633 -18.39 -4.76 10.54
CA ALA A 633 -19.82 -4.48 10.59
C ALA A 633 -20.04 -3.10 11.23
N PRO A 634 -19.75 -2.00 10.51
CA PRO A 634 -19.98 -0.65 11.03
C PRO A 634 -21.47 -0.43 11.33
N ARG A 635 -21.79 0.06 12.54
CA ARG A 635 -23.18 0.39 12.93
C ARG A 635 -23.71 1.59 12.16
N GLU A 636 -25.02 1.61 11.93
CA GLU A 636 -25.70 2.72 11.23
C GLU A 636 -25.55 4.07 11.95
N ARG A 637 -25.43 4.03 13.27
CA ARG A 637 -25.25 5.20 14.11
C ARG A 637 -23.96 5.07 14.89
N HIS A 638 -23.27 6.20 15.11
CA HIS A 638 -22.00 6.18 15.81
C HIS A 638 -21.76 7.40 16.73
N HIS A 639 -20.82 7.25 17.67
CA HIS A 639 -20.32 8.36 18.47
C HIS A 639 -19.18 9.08 17.76
N ARG A 640 -19.28 10.41 17.68
CA ARG A 640 -18.18 11.27 17.25
C ARG A 640 -17.41 11.75 18.47
N TYR A 641 -16.13 11.45 18.56
CA TYR A 641 -15.22 12.06 19.53
C TYR A 641 -15.19 13.60 19.40
N ARG A 642 -15.17 14.32 20.53
CA ARG A 642 -15.11 15.78 20.65
C ARG A 642 -14.28 16.14 21.88
N ARG A 643 -13.13 16.81 21.64
CA ARG A 643 -12.29 17.34 22.71
C ARG A 643 -13.07 18.37 23.54
N GLY A 644 -12.92 18.33 24.87
CA GLY A 644 -13.68 19.17 25.81
C GLY A 644 -15.05 18.59 26.21
N VAL A 645 -15.42 17.44 25.64
CA VAL A 645 -16.59 16.65 26.05
C VAL A 645 -16.07 15.35 26.64
N ASP A 646 -15.83 15.34 27.94
CA ASP A 646 -15.36 14.13 28.64
C ASP A 646 -16.49 13.13 28.88
N VAL A 647 -17.74 13.56 28.72
CA VAL A 647 -18.95 12.78 29.02
C VAL A 647 -19.71 12.47 27.74
N TYR A 648 -19.77 11.20 27.35
CA TYR A 648 -20.66 10.73 26.29
C TYR A 648 -21.85 10.01 26.92
N PRO A 649 -23.07 10.60 26.89
CA PRO A 649 -24.25 9.85 27.26
C PRO A 649 -24.47 8.74 26.20
N PRO A 650 -24.92 7.54 26.62
CA PRO A 650 -25.22 6.41 25.74
C PRO A 650 -26.51 6.60 24.94
N GLU A 651 -27.10 7.80 24.96
CA GLU A 651 -28.40 8.10 24.38
C GLU A 651 -28.34 8.06 22.83
N PRO A 652 -29.19 7.24 22.17
CA PRO A 652 -29.23 7.08 20.71
C PRO A 652 -29.44 8.38 19.92
N ASP A 653 -30.02 9.39 20.56
CA ASP A 653 -30.44 10.66 19.97
C ASP A 653 -29.26 11.60 19.67
N ARG A 654 -28.12 11.35 20.32
CA ARG A 654 -26.86 12.09 20.09
C ARG A 654 -25.89 11.36 19.14
N MET A 655 -26.24 10.14 18.71
CA MET A 655 -25.48 9.39 17.72
C MET A 655 -25.86 9.85 16.31
N ARG A 656 -24.87 10.02 15.45
CA ARG A 656 -25.10 10.44 14.06
C ARG A 656 -25.28 9.22 13.17
N ARG A 657 -26.23 9.30 12.24
CA ARG A 657 -26.39 8.34 11.15
C ARG A 657 -25.23 8.43 10.16
N LEU A 658 -24.60 7.30 9.83
CA LEU A 658 -23.61 7.19 8.78
C LEU A 658 -24.26 7.36 7.40
N THR A 659 -23.57 8.06 6.51
CA THR A 659 -23.90 8.04 5.07
C THR A 659 -23.33 6.79 4.40
N ALA A 660 -23.83 6.43 3.22
CA ALA A 660 -23.29 5.30 2.43
C ALA A 660 -21.78 5.47 2.14
N GLY A 661 -21.34 6.70 1.87
CA GLY A 661 -19.92 7.01 1.66
C GLY A 661 -19.08 6.83 2.93
N GLU A 662 -19.56 7.31 4.09
CA GLU A 662 -18.85 7.12 5.37
C GLU A 662 -18.77 5.63 5.75
N TRP A 663 -19.80 4.83 5.45
CA TRP A 663 -19.76 3.39 5.68
C TRP A 663 -18.79 2.67 4.74
N ALA A 664 -18.89 2.93 3.42
CA ALA A 664 -18.00 2.35 2.42
C ALA A 664 -16.53 2.69 2.72
N HIS A 665 -16.28 3.88 3.26
CA HIS A 665 -14.98 4.28 3.74
C HIS A 665 -14.47 3.39 4.87
N SER A 666 -15.25 3.23 5.94
CA SER A 666 -14.85 2.39 7.08
C SER A 666 -14.50 0.98 6.65
N VAL A 667 -15.27 0.42 5.71
CA VAL A 667 -15.01 -0.90 5.12
C VAL A 667 -13.71 -0.92 4.31
N TYR A 668 -13.49 0.06 3.43
CA TYR A 668 -12.25 0.11 2.66
C TYR A 668 -11.02 0.31 3.56
N ALA A 669 -11.13 1.12 4.62
CA ALA A 669 -10.07 1.30 5.62
C ALA A 669 -9.77 -0.02 6.33
N ALA A 670 -10.81 -0.76 6.73
CA ALA A 670 -10.67 -2.07 7.33
C ALA A 670 -9.98 -3.06 6.38
N ALA A 671 -10.40 -3.12 5.12
CA ALA A 671 -9.81 -4.00 4.13
C ALA A 671 -8.38 -3.63 3.77
N SER A 672 -8.07 -2.33 3.69
CA SER A 672 -6.71 -1.85 3.53
C SER A 672 -5.84 -2.34 4.69
N ARG A 673 -6.32 -2.21 5.95
CA ARG A 673 -5.62 -2.68 7.15
C ARG A 673 -5.34 -4.18 7.10
N LEU A 674 -6.32 -5.00 6.70
CA LEU A 674 -6.08 -6.44 6.53
C LEU A 674 -5.07 -6.70 5.39
N SER A 675 -5.22 -6.01 4.26
CA SER A 675 -4.39 -6.20 3.07
C SER A 675 -2.90 -5.96 3.33
N ALA A 676 -2.49 -4.93 4.06
CA ALA A 676 -1.05 -4.80 4.38
C ALA A 676 -0.57 -5.56 5.62
N LEU A 677 -1.46 -6.25 6.37
CA LEU A 677 -1.02 -7.30 7.31
C LEU A 677 -0.81 -8.64 6.58
N CYS A 678 -1.75 -9.01 5.71
CA CYS A 678 -1.85 -10.35 5.14
C CYS A 678 -1.47 -10.44 3.65
N GLY A 679 -1.24 -9.32 2.96
CA GLY A 679 -1.12 -9.30 1.50
C GLY A 679 -2.36 -9.93 0.85
N VAL A 680 -2.14 -10.77 -0.16
CA VAL A 680 -3.22 -11.46 -0.91
C VAL A 680 -3.87 -12.59 -0.13
N ALA A 681 -3.29 -12.98 1.01
CA ALA A 681 -3.88 -14.01 1.85
C ALA A 681 -5.03 -13.49 2.73
N GLY A 682 -5.31 -12.19 2.69
CA GLY A 682 -6.37 -11.55 3.46
C GLY A 682 -7.56 -11.14 2.58
N ARG A 683 -8.77 -11.60 2.93
CA ARG A 683 -10.04 -11.14 2.34
C ARG A 683 -10.89 -10.48 3.41
N THR A 684 -11.56 -9.38 3.08
CA THR A 684 -12.45 -8.68 4.03
C THR A 684 -13.90 -8.91 3.67
N LEU A 685 -14.72 -9.31 4.65
CA LEU A 685 -16.17 -9.36 4.55
C LEU A 685 -16.76 -8.19 5.34
N ALA A 686 -17.61 -7.43 4.67
CA ALA A 686 -18.31 -6.30 5.24
C ALA A 686 -19.80 -6.60 5.36
N LEU A 687 -20.30 -6.67 6.59
CA LEU A 687 -21.67 -7.07 6.88
C LEU A 687 -22.57 -5.83 6.89
N ALA A 688 -23.51 -5.75 5.96
CA ALA A 688 -24.34 -4.56 5.73
C ALA A 688 -25.66 -4.55 6.51
N HIS A 689 -25.86 -5.45 7.49
CA HIS A 689 -27.18 -5.61 8.13
C HIS A 689 -27.47 -4.56 9.18
N GLY A 690 -28.75 -4.20 9.28
CA GLY A 690 -29.20 -3.19 10.23
C GLY A 690 -28.77 -1.78 9.86
N VAL A 691 -28.17 -1.61 8.68
CA VAL A 691 -27.80 -0.33 8.12
C VAL A 691 -28.92 0.05 7.16
N GLY A 692 -29.68 1.13 7.43
CA GLY A 692 -30.68 1.66 6.50
C GLY A 692 -30.08 2.30 5.25
N LEU A 693 -28.93 1.78 4.80
CA LEU A 693 -28.17 2.16 3.63
C LEU A 693 -28.44 1.14 2.53
N ASP A 694 -28.46 1.62 1.29
CA ASP A 694 -28.55 0.79 0.08
C ASP A 694 -27.27 -0.08 -0.04
N PRO A 695 -27.34 -1.41 0.17
CA PRO A 695 -26.17 -2.28 0.13
C PRO A 695 -25.52 -2.31 -1.26
N ASN A 696 -26.31 -2.18 -2.33
CA ASN A 696 -25.79 -2.13 -3.70
C ASN A 696 -25.00 -0.85 -3.92
N ARG A 697 -25.55 0.31 -3.51
CA ARG A 697 -24.81 1.58 -3.58
C ARG A 697 -23.52 1.54 -2.76
N THR A 698 -23.56 0.84 -1.64
CA THR A 698 -22.44 0.73 -0.71
C THR A 698 -21.35 -0.17 -1.29
N ALA A 699 -21.73 -1.31 -1.88
CA ALA A 699 -20.86 -2.15 -2.68
C ALA A 699 -20.24 -1.34 -3.82
N ASP A 700 -21.02 -0.59 -4.60
CA ASP A 700 -20.50 0.25 -5.69
C ASP A 700 -19.45 1.28 -5.22
N LEU A 701 -19.63 1.86 -4.03
CA LEU A 701 -18.68 2.82 -3.46
C LEU A 701 -17.41 2.12 -2.96
N VAL A 702 -17.57 0.97 -2.31
CA VAL A 702 -16.45 0.10 -1.93
C VAL A 702 -15.67 -0.33 -3.17
N ASP A 703 -16.38 -0.69 -4.25
CA ASP A 703 -15.82 -1.03 -5.54
C ASP A 703 -15.05 0.14 -6.09
N TRP A 704 -15.65 1.32 -6.14
CA TRP A 704 -14.98 2.53 -6.60
C TRP A 704 -13.69 2.81 -5.82
N HIS A 705 -13.69 2.64 -4.49
CA HIS A 705 -12.48 2.76 -3.68
C HIS A 705 -11.45 1.66 -3.98
N SER A 706 -11.91 0.44 -4.30
CA SER A 706 -11.09 -0.73 -4.61
C SER A 706 -10.64 -0.81 -6.08
N TYR A 707 -11.24 -0.02 -6.97
CA TYR A 707 -11.13 -0.10 -8.43
C TYR A 707 -9.77 0.36 -8.99
N ALA A 708 -8.71 0.48 -8.18
CA ALA A 708 -7.45 0.89 -8.77
C ALA A 708 -6.83 -0.24 -9.64
N THR A 709 -7.17 -1.53 -9.46
CA THR A 709 -6.42 -2.62 -10.13
C THR A 709 -7.09 -4.02 -10.17
N ALA A 710 -6.76 -4.87 -11.16
CA ALA A 710 -7.12 -6.31 -11.18
C ALA A 710 -6.43 -7.17 -10.10
N TYR A 711 -5.27 -6.74 -9.56
CA TYR A 711 -4.64 -7.39 -8.40
C TYR A 711 -5.34 -7.01 -7.08
N GLN A 712 -6.12 -5.92 -7.09
CA GLN A 712 -6.99 -5.47 -6.01
C GLN A 712 -8.38 -6.07 -6.10
N ASP A 713 -8.77 -6.70 -7.22
CA ASP A 713 -9.99 -7.52 -7.23
C ASP A 713 -9.89 -8.67 -6.21
N ALA A 714 -8.69 -9.23 -6.00
CA ALA A 714 -8.42 -10.20 -4.92
C ALA A 714 -8.44 -9.57 -3.50
N HIS A 715 -8.32 -8.25 -3.39
CA HIS A 715 -8.36 -7.51 -2.12
C HIS A 715 -9.67 -6.73 -1.88
N ARG A 716 -10.58 -6.74 -2.86
CA ARG A 716 -11.88 -6.07 -2.80
C ARG A 716 -12.66 -6.61 -1.61
N PRO A 717 -13.16 -5.74 -0.71
CA PRO A 717 -14.02 -6.20 0.37
C PRO A 717 -15.32 -6.74 -0.25
N ARG A 718 -15.76 -7.92 0.19
CA ARG A 718 -17.06 -8.46 -0.21
C ARG A 718 -18.12 -7.90 0.73
N VAL A 719 -19.07 -7.13 0.19
CA VAL A 719 -20.19 -6.58 0.95
C VAL A 719 -21.31 -7.60 0.96
N LEU A 720 -21.70 -8.08 2.15
CA LEU A 720 -22.69 -9.14 2.32
C LEU A 720 -24.00 -8.58 2.87
N GLY A 721 -25.08 -8.84 2.13
CA GLY A 721 -26.46 -8.47 2.45
C GLY A 721 -27.28 -9.58 3.14
N ALA A 722 -26.78 -10.82 3.18
CA ALA A 722 -27.40 -11.96 3.86
C ALA A 722 -26.89 -12.18 5.30
N ARG A 723 -27.75 -12.54 6.25
CA ARG A 723 -27.42 -12.70 7.69
C ARG A 723 -26.68 -14.01 8.00
N PRO A 724 -25.79 -14.05 9.01
CA PRO A 724 -25.38 -15.32 9.61
C PRO A 724 -26.62 -16.14 10.01
N GLY A 725 -26.76 -17.34 9.45
CA GLY A 725 -27.95 -18.19 9.60
C GLY A 725 -28.81 -18.30 8.33
N GLU A 726 -28.64 -17.40 7.37
CA GLU A 726 -29.23 -17.52 6.03
C GLU A 726 -28.35 -18.37 5.11
N THR A 727 -28.95 -19.18 4.25
CA THR A 727 -28.23 -20.03 3.30
C THR A 727 -27.33 -19.21 2.37
N ALA A 728 -27.82 -18.07 1.88
CA ALA A 728 -27.06 -17.17 1.01
C ALA A 728 -25.77 -16.66 1.66
N PHE A 729 -25.77 -16.37 2.96
CA PHE A 729 -24.56 -15.95 3.66
C PHE A 729 -23.52 -17.07 3.71
N ALA A 730 -23.97 -18.31 3.89
CA ALA A 730 -23.07 -19.45 3.91
C ALA A 730 -22.49 -19.76 2.53
N GLU A 731 -23.27 -19.60 1.46
CA GLU A 731 -22.80 -19.68 0.07
C GLU A 731 -21.75 -18.60 -0.24
N ASP A 732 -22.00 -17.35 0.18
CA ASP A 732 -21.03 -16.25 0.05
C ASP A 732 -19.72 -16.53 0.79
N VAL A 733 -19.79 -17.11 2.00
CA VAL A 733 -18.62 -17.52 2.77
C VAL A 733 -17.89 -18.66 2.06
N ASP A 734 -18.61 -19.64 1.52
CA ASP A 734 -18.00 -20.74 0.78
C ASP A 734 -17.26 -20.23 -0.46
N GLU A 735 -17.85 -19.32 -1.24
CA GLU A 735 -17.20 -18.71 -2.39
C GLU A 735 -15.93 -17.94 -1.99
N VAL A 736 -15.96 -17.22 -0.87
CA VAL A 736 -14.78 -16.49 -0.36
C VAL A 736 -13.66 -17.44 0.06
N LEU A 737 -13.99 -18.57 0.68
CA LEU A 737 -13.00 -19.59 1.05
C LEU A 737 -12.42 -20.25 -0.22
N ASP A 738 -13.24 -20.47 -1.25
CA ASP A 738 -12.79 -21.00 -2.54
C ASP A 738 -11.88 -20.00 -3.28
N GLU A 739 -12.23 -18.71 -3.29
CA GLU A 739 -11.37 -17.62 -3.82
C GLU A 739 -10.00 -17.58 -3.12
N LEU A 740 -9.96 -17.94 -1.83
CA LEU A 740 -8.73 -18.03 -1.03
C LEU A 740 -8.00 -19.37 -1.20
N GLY A 741 -8.56 -20.32 -1.96
CA GLY A 741 -8.00 -21.66 -2.19
C GLY A 741 -7.96 -22.52 -0.92
N LEU A 742 -9.05 -22.53 -0.15
CA LEU A 742 -9.17 -23.23 1.15
C LEU A 742 -9.99 -24.52 1.12
#